data_AF-A0A9P0LIX8-F1
#
_entry.id   AF-A0A9P0LIX8-F1
#
_cell.length_a   1.000
_cell.length_b   1.000
_cell.length_c   1.000
_cell.angle_alpha   90.00
_cell.angle_beta   90.00
_cell.angle_gamma   90.00
#
_symmetry.space_group_name_H-M   'P 1'
#
loop_
_entity.id
_entity.type
_entity.pdbx_description
1 polymer ?
#
loop_
_entity_poly.entity_id
_entity_poly.type
_entity_poly.pdbx_seq_one_letter_code
_entity_poly.pdbx_strand_id
1 'polypeptide(L)'
;MCDDSKPLLGGNKLSSIRVRKKTSWVLKASTLRKCVIAVTFFSVVLIFIYSRQTRSPYFTNFIYRNVRPQPNIRCGVMNSPRIIQNHDHKTDARLRSYPKVLVFVETMYSKLGRDIAELLVHTRIKYKIEVTGKSVPVLTNLDKGRYGVIVFENFTKYLNMDNWNRELLDKYCREYSVGVIGFVPSEEETYAGAQLKGFPLFIHSNLKLKNAALNAASQILRLTRAGETVWGELPGNDWTIFQANHSTYEPLEWATRNDFIQRNEFISDNFSLAGVRTPPLTTVIQDHGLFDNIQRVIFGSGLRFWLHRLLFLDSLSYLSHGQLSLSLERKFLVDIDDIFVGESGTRMRPDDVKALIATQERLASMVPGFKFNLGFSGKYFHHGNSEEDSGDDLVLENVDKFTWFSHMWNHQQPHLYDNLTLLMEDMQLNRNFAKEKGIPVDSGYSVSPHHSGVYPVHEILYTAWKKVWNIRVTSTEEYPHLRPARLRRGFIHRNIMVLPRQTCGLFTHTMMIDRYPGGREKLDESIQGGELFQTIVYNPINIFMTHMSNYGNDRLGLYTFESVIKFIQCWTNIKLSTAPPLQLAENYFKLYPGESDPVWGNPCDDHRHQKIWSRNKSCDSLPKFLVIGPQKTGTTALYTFLSLHPTIASNLPSPTTFEEIQFFNAHNYLRGLDWYMDFFPVDSNTSTTRYYFEKSATYFDGELVPKRVHALLPRARLVTILVSPAKRAYSWYQHVKARGDVVANNYSFHQVVTASDTAPKALRDLRNRCLNPGKYAQHLERWMTYFPPQSIHIIDGEELKNNPVEVMNELQKFLKITPFFNYTEHLRFDPKKGFYCQVIKGDHTKCLGRSKGRHYPPMEEKSLKHLQRYYLSHNTALVKLFKKIGIRVIPNWLKEDLSDKNDKDD
;
A
#
# COMPACT_ATOMS: atom_id res chain seq x y z
N MET A 1 24.82 -4.91 -57.06
CA MET A 1 25.70 -5.87 -57.76
C MET A 1 24.90 -7.16 -57.88
N CYS A 2 24.38 -7.35 -59.10
CA CYS A 2 23.64 -8.48 -59.70
C CYS A 2 22.45 -9.07 -58.90
N ASP A 3 21.21 -8.64 -59.15
CA ASP A 3 20.30 -8.94 -60.28
C ASP A 3 19.77 -10.39 -60.34
N ASP A 4 18.50 -10.50 -59.95
CA ASP A 4 17.35 -10.83 -60.79
C ASP A 4 17.20 -12.17 -61.55
N SER A 5 15.93 -12.58 -61.53
CA SER A 5 15.15 -13.24 -62.59
C SER A 5 14.86 -14.76 -62.51
N LYS A 6 13.64 -15.03 -62.05
CA LYS A 6 12.64 -16.04 -62.50
C LYS A 6 12.53 -16.16 -64.04
N PRO A 7 11.55 -16.89 -64.63
CA PRO A 7 10.91 -18.20 -64.38
C PRO A 7 10.88 -19.05 -65.68
N LEU A 8 10.18 -20.21 -65.72
CA LEU A 8 9.16 -20.48 -66.77
C LEU A 8 8.44 -21.83 -66.61
N LEU A 9 7.16 -21.76 -66.93
CA LEU A 9 6.14 -22.80 -67.00
C LEU A 9 6.26 -23.66 -68.28
N GLY A 10 5.65 -24.84 -68.23
CA GLY A 10 5.11 -25.56 -69.39
C GLY A 10 4.72 -26.98 -68.97
N GLY A 11 3.46 -27.44 -68.92
CA GLY A 11 2.24 -26.93 -69.54
C GLY A 11 1.72 -27.94 -70.56
N ASN A 12 0.68 -28.69 -70.17
CA ASN A 12 -0.46 -29.16 -70.96
C ASN A 12 -0.26 -30.18 -72.10
N LYS A 13 -1.09 -31.24 -72.09
CA LYS A 13 -2.34 -31.24 -72.89
C LYS A 13 -3.29 -32.40 -72.57
N LEU A 14 -4.57 -32.03 -72.59
CA LEU A 14 -5.76 -32.87 -72.55
C LEU A 14 -5.87 -33.82 -73.74
N SER A 15 -6.52 -34.97 -73.54
CA SER A 15 -7.65 -35.36 -74.38
C SER A 15 -8.63 -36.24 -73.60
N SER A 16 -9.88 -35.82 -73.59
CA SER A 16 -11.04 -36.60 -73.16
C SER A 16 -11.70 -37.25 -74.39
N ILE A 17 -12.75 -38.05 -74.15
CA ILE A 17 -13.68 -38.72 -75.10
C ILE A 17 -13.20 -40.16 -75.42
N ARG A 18 -13.95 -41.27 -75.24
CA ARG A 18 -15.40 -41.48 -75.25
C ARG A 18 -15.83 -42.74 -74.46
N VAL A 19 -17.07 -42.68 -73.99
CA VAL A 19 -17.89 -43.72 -73.35
C VAL A 19 -18.17 -44.92 -74.26
N ARG A 20 -18.12 -46.14 -73.71
CA ARG A 20 -19.08 -47.21 -74.07
C ARG A 20 -19.35 -48.13 -72.87
N LYS A 21 -20.55 -47.98 -72.30
CA LYS A 21 -21.20 -48.95 -71.41
C LYS A 21 -21.41 -50.26 -72.16
N LYS A 22 -21.04 -51.39 -71.54
CA LYS A 22 -21.89 -52.59 -71.50
C LYS A 22 -21.59 -53.36 -70.22
N THR A 23 -22.60 -53.35 -69.36
CA THR A 23 -22.84 -54.16 -68.17
C THR A 23 -22.67 -55.66 -68.40
N SER A 24 -22.02 -56.35 -67.47
CA SER A 24 -22.48 -57.67 -67.01
C SER A 24 -22.01 -57.89 -65.58
N TRP A 25 -22.99 -58.00 -64.70
CA TRP A 25 -22.89 -58.21 -63.26
C TRP A 25 -22.65 -59.69 -62.95
N VAL A 26 -21.51 -60.05 -62.35
CA VAL A 26 -21.43 -61.13 -61.35
C VAL A 26 -20.30 -60.79 -60.36
N LEU A 27 -20.54 -59.83 -59.45
CA LEU A 27 -19.68 -59.65 -58.28
C LEU A 27 -20.17 -60.59 -57.17
N LYS A 28 -19.47 -61.72 -57.05
CA LYS A 28 -19.67 -62.76 -56.03
C LYS A 28 -19.87 -62.14 -54.64
N ALA A 29 -20.90 -62.58 -53.91
CA ALA A 29 -21.27 -62.13 -52.57
C ALA A 29 -20.10 -62.11 -51.55
N SER A 30 -19.06 -62.92 -51.76
CA SER A 30 -17.81 -62.89 -50.99
C SER A 30 -17.07 -61.55 -51.07
N THR A 31 -17.05 -60.90 -52.24
CA THR A 31 -16.33 -59.63 -52.44
C THR A 31 -17.08 -58.47 -51.79
N LEU A 32 -18.43 -58.50 -51.83
CA LEU A 32 -19.26 -57.50 -51.15
C LEU A 32 -19.12 -57.60 -49.62
N ARG A 33 -19.11 -58.82 -49.07
CA ARG A 33 -18.94 -59.04 -47.63
C ARG A 33 -17.56 -58.58 -47.14
N LYS A 34 -16.50 -58.84 -47.91
CA LYS A 34 -15.14 -58.35 -47.63
C LYS A 34 -15.05 -56.82 -47.75
N CYS A 35 -15.70 -56.21 -48.73
CA CYS A 35 -15.76 -54.75 -48.83
C CYS A 35 -16.56 -54.12 -47.69
N VAL A 36 -17.70 -54.69 -47.28
CA VAL A 36 -18.50 -54.18 -46.15
C VAL A 36 -17.73 -54.32 -44.84
N ILE A 37 -17.03 -55.43 -44.61
CA ILE A 37 -16.15 -55.61 -43.44
C ILE A 37 -14.98 -54.62 -43.48
N ALA A 38 -14.34 -54.44 -44.63
CA ALA A 38 -13.24 -53.49 -44.78
C ALA A 38 -13.72 -52.04 -44.56
N VAL A 39 -14.87 -51.66 -45.11
CA VAL A 39 -15.46 -50.32 -44.92
C VAL A 39 -15.88 -50.12 -43.47
N THR A 40 -16.57 -51.06 -42.84
CA THR A 40 -16.95 -50.96 -41.43
C THR A 40 -15.73 -50.92 -40.51
N PHE A 41 -14.69 -51.71 -40.78
CA PHE A 41 -13.43 -51.64 -40.05
C PHE A 41 -12.73 -50.29 -40.25
N PHE A 42 -12.67 -49.77 -41.48
CA PHE A 42 -12.12 -48.44 -41.76
C PHE A 42 -12.94 -47.33 -41.08
N SER A 43 -14.28 -47.45 -41.07
CA SER A 43 -15.16 -46.52 -40.38
C SER A 43 -14.96 -46.55 -38.87
N VAL A 44 -14.83 -47.75 -38.26
CA VAL A 44 -14.57 -47.89 -36.82
C VAL A 44 -13.17 -47.35 -36.48
N VAL A 45 -12.15 -47.63 -37.29
CA VAL A 45 -10.80 -47.08 -37.12
C VAL A 45 -10.79 -45.56 -37.30
N LEU A 46 -11.51 -45.02 -38.29
CA LEU A 46 -11.67 -43.57 -38.46
C LEU A 46 -12.43 -42.93 -37.31
N ILE A 47 -13.48 -43.57 -36.79
CA ILE A 47 -14.21 -43.11 -35.59
C ILE A 47 -13.30 -43.19 -34.36
N PHE A 48 -12.46 -44.21 -34.23
CA PHE A 48 -11.53 -44.35 -33.12
C PHE A 48 -10.38 -43.35 -33.20
N ILE A 49 -9.84 -43.10 -34.40
CA ILE A 49 -8.86 -42.05 -34.67
C ILE A 49 -9.50 -40.69 -34.39
N TYR A 50 -10.69 -40.42 -34.94
CA TYR A 50 -11.43 -39.17 -34.71
C TYR A 50 -11.80 -38.99 -33.23
N SER A 51 -12.21 -40.03 -32.53
CA SER A 51 -12.47 -40.03 -31.07
C SER A 51 -11.20 -39.76 -30.27
N ARG A 52 -10.07 -40.37 -30.67
CA ARG A 52 -8.77 -40.16 -30.03
C ARG A 52 -8.19 -38.77 -30.35
N GLN A 53 -8.46 -38.25 -31.53
CA GLN A 53 -8.03 -36.92 -31.98
C GLN A 53 -8.90 -35.84 -31.34
N THR A 54 -10.22 -36.03 -31.21
CA THR A 54 -11.12 -35.15 -30.45
C THR A 54 -10.92 -35.21 -28.94
N ARG A 55 -10.40 -36.33 -28.40
CA ARG A 55 -9.88 -36.42 -27.01
C ARG A 55 -8.43 -35.96 -26.85
N SER A 56 -7.75 -35.62 -27.94
CA SER A 56 -6.39 -35.08 -27.87
C SER A 56 -6.48 -33.60 -27.44
N PRO A 57 -5.69 -33.15 -26.45
CA PRO A 57 -5.71 -31.77 -25.97
C PRO A 57 -5.48 -30.74 -27.09
N TYR A 58 -4.83 -31.14 -28.19
CA TYR A 58 -4.60 -30.31 -29.37
C TYR A 58 -5.86 -29.99 -30.19
N PHE A 59 -6.85 -30.89 -30.24
CA PHE A 59 -8.07 -30.70 -31.06
C PHE A 59 -9.19 -30.02 -30.26
N THR A 60 -9.30 -30.29 -28.95
CA THR A 60 -10.09 -29.45 -28.04
C THR A 60 -9.59 -28.01 -28.03
N ASN A 61 -8.27 -27.78 -28.03
CA ASN A 61 -7.71 -26.43 -28.15
C ASN A 61 -8.00 -25.76 -29.50
N PHE A 62 -8.26 -26.52 -30.57
CA PHE A 62 -8.63 -25.95 -31.87
C PHE A 62 -10.10 -25.53 -31.95
N ILE A 63 -11.01 -26.26 -31.30
CA ILE A 63 -12.45 -25.93 -31.24
C ILE A 63 -12.72 -24.78 -30.24
N TYR A 64 -11.97 -24.71 -29.13
CA TYR A 64 -12.10 -23.62 -28.15
C TYR A 64 -11.38 -22.32 -28.55
N ARG A 65 -10.53 -22.33 -29.59
CA ARG A 65 -9.76 -21.16 -30.02
C ARG A 65 -10.60 -19.98 -30.51
N ASN A 66 -11.86 -20.22 -30.89
CA ASN A 66 -12.76 -19.20 -31.47
C ASN A 66 -13.98 -18.88 -30.58
N VAL A 67 -14.02 -19.34 -29.33
CA VAL A 67 -15.17 -19.10 -28.44
C VAL A 67 -14.78 -18.07 -27.40
N ARG A 68 -15.34 -16.85 -27.51
CA ARG A 68 -15.18 -15.78 -26.52
C ARG A 68 -15.49 -16.32 -25.10
N PRO A 69 -14.67 -16.00 -24.09
CA PRO A 69 -14.88 -16.50 -22.74
C PRO A 69 -16.21 -16.01 -22.16
N GLN A 70 -16.92 -16.90 -21.46
CA GLN A 70 -18.20 -16.61 -20.83
C GLN A 70 -18.12 -16.88 -19.32
N PRO A 71 -18.70 -16.00 -18.47
CA PRO A 71 -18.71 -16.18 -17.02
C PRO A 71 -19.32 -17.52 -16.63
N ASN A 72 -18.56 -18.37 -15.91
CA ASN A 72 -19.01 -19.70 -15.47
C ASN A 72 -19.12 -19.80 -13.94
N ILE A 73 -19.43 -18.70 -13.26
CA ILE A 73 -19.68 -18.72 -11.82
C ILE A 73 -21.10 -19.24 -11.58
N ARG A 74 -21.22 -20.48 -11.13
CA ARG A 74 -22.49 -21.09 -10.71
C ARG A 74 -22.65 -20.90 -9.21
N CYS A 75 -23.67 -20.17 -8.81
CA CYS A 75 -24.01 -19.96 -7.41
C CYS A 75 -25.42 -20.49 -7.14
N GLY A 76 -25.53 -21.68 -6.56
CA GLY A 76 -26.79 -22.26 -6.11
C GLY A 76 -27.52 -21.38 -5.09
N VAL A 77 -26.78 -20.59 -4.30
CA VAL A 77 -27.36 -19.64 -3.32
C VAL A 77 -28.14 -18.49 -3.96
N MET A 78 -27.83 -18.09 -5.21
CA MET A 78 -28.56 -16.98 -5.86
C MET A 78 -30.00 -17.32 -6.24
N ASN A 79 -30.35 -18.61 -6.30
CA ASN A 79 -31.70 -19.09 -6.62
C ASN A 79 -32.56 -19.38 -5.37
N SER A 80 -32.00 -19.23 -4.17
CA SER A 80 -32.72 -19.40 -2.90
C SER A 80 -33.11 -18.03 -2.32
N PRO A 81 -34.26 -17.89 -1.63
CA PRO A 81 -34.62 -16.64 -0.98
C PRO A 81 -33.50 -16.22 -0.02
N ARG A 82 -33.07 -14.95 -0.11
CA ARG A 82 -31.99 -14.38 0.73
C ARG A 82 -32.40 -14.50 2.21
N ILE A 83 -31.96 -15.54 2.91
CA ILE A 83 -31.92 -15.53 4.36
C ILE A 83 -30.72 -14.67 4.73
N ILE A 84 -30.93 -13.36 4.80
CA ILE A 84 -29.90 -12.42 5.25
C ILE A 84 -29.78 -12.60 6.77
N GLN A 85 -28.88 -13.48 7.21
CA GLN A 85 -28.36 -13.40 8.58
C GLN A 85 -27.42 -12.19 8.64
N ASN A 86 -27.98 -11.01 8.92
CA ASN A 86 -27.18 -9.80 9.15
C ASN A 86 -26.58 -9.87 10.57
N HIS A 87 -25.44 -10.52 10.70
CA HIS A 87 -24.66 -10.48 11.94
C HIS A 87 -23.93 -9.12 12.01
N ASP A 88 -24.48 -8.17 12.77
CA ASP A 88 -23.74 -6.96 13.16
C ASP A 88 -23.02 -7.21 14.48
N HIS A 89 -21.69 -7.31 14.41
CA HIS A 89 -20.88 -7.53 15.60
C HIS A 89 -20.71 -6.29 16.47
N LYS A 90 -21.14 -5.10 15.99
CA LYS A 90 -21.00 -3.86 16.75
C LYS A 90 -21.82 -3.93 18.04
N THR A 91 -21.17 -3.58 19.15
CA THR A 91 -21.83 -3.41 20.44
C THR A 91 -21.98 -1.94 20.79
N ASP A 92 -23.07 -1.59 21.48
CA ASP A 92 -23.27 -0.26 22.09
C ASP A 92 -22.42 -0.07 23.37
N ALA A 93 -21.81 -1.14 23.87
CA ALA A 93 -20.97 -1.10 25.06
C ALA A 93 -19.70 -0.24 24.84
N ARG A 94 -19.38 0.61 25.81
CA ARG A 94 -18.11 1.36 25.83
C ARG A 94 -16.95 0.42 26.18
N LEU A 95 -16.36 -0.17 25.15
CA LEU A 95 -15.19 -1.03 25.31
C LEU A 95 -13.98 -0.23 25.81
N ARG A 96 -13.21 -0.84 26.72
CA ARG A 96 -12.03 -0.24 27.35
C ARG A 96 -10.74 -0.45 26.56
N SER A 97 -10.81 -0.96 25.33
CA SER A 97 -9.66 -1.28 24.48
C SER A 97 -9.60 -0.44 23.19
N TYR A 98 -8.40 -0.27 22.64
CA TYR A 98 -8.19 0.37 21.34
C TYR A 98 -8.40 -0.61 20.17
N PRO A 99 -8.91 -0.14 19.01
CA PRO A 99 -9.04 -0.94 17.79
C PRO A 99 -7.66 -1.18 17.15
N LYS A 100 -6.88 -2.06 17.76
CA LYS A 100 -5.52 -2.40 17.35
C LYS A 100 -5.26 -3.89 17.59
N VAL A 101 -4.57 -4.55 16.65
CA VAL A 101 -4.22 -5.96 16.74
C VAL A 101 -2.80 -6.13 17.30
N LEU A 102 -2.61 -7.07 18.23
CA LEU A 102 -1.27 -7.55 18.62
C LEU A 102 -1.01 -8.88 17.92
N VAL A 103 0.04 -8.96 17.12
CA VAL A 103 0.42 -10.18 16.38
C VAL A 103 1.70 -10.74 16.97
N PHE A 104 1.62 -11.92 17.56
CA PHE A 104 2.78 -12.70 17.99
C PHE A 104 3.29 -13.55 16.84
N VAL A 105 4.57 -13.36 16.52
CA VAL A 105 5.30 -14.12 15.48
C VAL A 105 6.47 -14.87 16.11
N GLU A 106 6.92 -15.94 15.49
CA GLU A 106 8.13 -16.67 15.89
C GLU A 106 9.40 -15.93 15.49
N THR A 107 9.37 -15.28 14.32
CA THR A 107 10.44 -14.44 13.82
C THR A 107 9.87 -13.25 13.05
N MET A 108 10.64 -12.18 12.90
CA MET A 108 10.22 -11.03 12.08
C MET A 108 10.04 -11.34 10.58
N TYR A 109 10.41 -12.54 10.14
CA TYR A 109 10.44 -12.95 8.73
C TYR A 109 9.51 -14.13 8.41
N SER A 110 8.74 -14.60 9.40
CA SER A 110 7.79 -15.70 9.23
C SER A 110 6.84 -15.43 8.06
N LYS A 111 6.51 -16.48 7.28
CA LYS A 111 5.65 -16.32 6.11
C LYS A 111 4.22 -15.94 6.52
N LEU A 112 3.65 -16.67 7.49
CA LEU A 112 2.29 -16.42 7.96
C LEU A 112 2.17 -15.07 8.68
N GLY A 113 3.12 -14.70 9.53
CA GLY A 113 3.16 -13.37 10.16
C GLY A 113 3.22 -12.23 9.15
N ARG A 114 3.97 -12.40 8.05
CA ARG A 114 3.94 -11.47 6.90
C ARG A 114 2.57 -11.46 6.23
N ASP A 115 1.97 -12.60 5.93
CA ASP A 115 0.64 -12.68 5.30
C ASP A 115 -0.44 -11.98 6.16
N ILE A 116 -0.41 -12.19 7.49
CA ILE A 116 -1.28 -11.52 8.46
C ILE A 116 -1.05 -10.01 8.43
N ALA A 117 0.22 -9.58 8.55
CA ALA A 117 0.57 -8.16 8.55
C ALA A 117 0.15 -7.46 7.24
N GLU A 118 0.35 -8.10 6.09
CA GLU A 118 -0.07 -7.58 4.79
C GLU A 118 -1.59 -7.42 4.68
N LEU A 119 -2.36 -8.38 5.19
CA LEU A 119 -3.82 -8.31 5.23
C LEU A 119 -4.31 -7.15 6.14
N LEU A 120 -3.67 -6.95 7.29
CA LEU A 120 -3.96 -5.83 8.20
C LEU A 120 -3.61 -4.47 7.55
N VAL A 121 -2.52 -4.39 6.78
CA VAL A 121 -2.14 -3.18 6.01
C VAL A 121 -3.16 -2.87 4.92
N HIS A 122 -3.61 -3.88 4.16
CA HIS A 122 -4.63 -3.74 3.12
C HIS A 122 -5.92 -3.12 3.67
N THR A 123 -6.35 -3.62 4.82
CA THR A 123 -7.61 -3.24 5.47
C THR A 123 -7.48 -2.00 6.38
N ARG A 124 -6.30 -1.38 6.44
CA ARG A 124 -5.98 -0.23 7.30
C ARG A 124 -6.20 -0.47 8.81
N ILE A 125 -6.18 -1.74 9.22
CA ILE A 125 -6.26 -2.10 10.64
C ILE A 125 -4.90 -1.84 11.29
N LYS A 126 -4.89 -1.07 12.38
CA LYS A 126 -3.67 -0.79 13.14
C LYS A 126 -3.21 -2.07 13.83
N TYR A 127 -1.90 -2.33 13.82
CA TYR A 127 -1.34 -3.50 14.47
C TYR A 127 0.02 -3.23 15.12
N LYS A 128 0.49 -4.19 15.93
CA LYS A 128 1.87 -4.29 16.41
C LYS A 128 2.31 -5.75 16.24
N ILE A 129 3.49 -5.95 15.66
CA ILE A 129 4.14 -7.27 15.64
C ILE A 129 5.06 -7.36 16.84
N GLU A 130 5.06 -8.51 17.50
CA GLU A 130 5.98 -8.85 18.56
C GLU A 130 6.54 -10.25 18.31
N VAL A 131 7.86 -10.40 18.39
CA VAL A 131 8.47 -11.74 18.37
C VAL A 131 8.22 -12.40 19.72
N THR A 132 7.71 -13.61 19.70
CA THR A 132 7.46 -14.39 20.91
C THR A 132 8.79 -14.60 21.64
N GLY A 133 8.91 -14.02 22.83
CA GLY A 133 10.14 -14.04 23.62
C GLY A 133 9.83 -14.12 25.12
N LYS A 134 10.84 -13.81 25.95
CA LYS A 134 10.74 -13.93 27.41
C LYS A 134 9.80 -12.93 28.08
N SER A 135 9.37 -11.86 27.39
CA SER A 135 8.52 -10.82 27.96
C SER A 135 7.41 -10.40 27.01
N VAL A 136 6.20 -10.27 27.55
CA VAL A 136 5.03 -9.71 26.85
C VAL A 136 5.17 -8.18 26.75
N PRO A 137 4.77 -7.54 25.64
CA PRO A 137 4.81 -6.09 25.50
C PRO A 137 3.81 -5.43 26.44
N VAL A 138 3.97 -4.12 26.67
CA VAL A 138 2.99 -3.35 27.46
C VAL A 138 1.59 -3.49 26.84
N LEU A 139 0.64 -4.01 27.62
CA LEU A 139 -0.74 -4.31 27.20
C LEU A 139 -1.72 -3.17 27.51
N THR A 140 -1.43 -2.31 28.48
CA THR A 140 -2.32 -1.23 28.93
C THR A 140 -1.67 0.15 28.77
N ASN A 141 -2.49 1.18 28.65
CA ASN A 141 -2.07 2.58 28.74
C ASN A 141 -3.05 3.30 29.66
N LEU A 142 -2.61 3.63 30.88
CA LEU A 142 -3.50 4.01 31.97
C LEU A 142 -4.57 2.91 32.14
N ASP A 143 -5.85 3.26 32.18
CA ASP A 143 -6.96 2.32 32.38
C ASP A 143 -7.47 1.67 31.08
N LYS A 144 -6.83 1.96 29.93
CA LYS A 144 -7.25 1.43 28.62
C LYS A 144 -6.36 0.30 28.12
N GLY A 145 -6.98 -0.76 27.58
CA GLY A 145 -6.29 -1.82 26.87
C GLY A 145 -5.75 -1.34 25.52
N ARG A 146 -4.52 -1.68 25.18
CA ARG A 146 -3.84 -1.23 23.96
C ARG A 146 -4.26 -1.98 22.71
N TYR A 147 -4.87 -3.16 22.86
CA TYR A 147 -5.20 -4.07 21.76
C TYR A 147 -6.61 -4.65 21.92
N GLY A 148 -7.36 -4.73 20.83
CA GLY A 148 -8.73 -5.27 20.79
C GLY A 148 -8.79 -6.76 20.42
N VAL A 149 -7.77 -7.29 19.75
CA VAL A 149 -7.62 -8.71 19.42
C VAL A 149 -6.14 -9.09 19.49
N ILE A 150 -5.85 -10.29 19.97
CA ILE A 150 -4.50 -10.88 19.95
C ILE A 150 -4.47 -12.01 18.93
N VAL A 151 -3.45 -12.05 18.08
CA VAL A 151 -3.25 -13.06 17.04
C VAL A 151 -1.94 -13.79 17.28
N PHE A 152 -1.98 -15.12 17.29
CA PHE A 152 -0.80 -15.97 17.33
C PHE A 152 -0.63 -16.67 15.98
N GLU A 153 0.46 -16.40 15.26
CA GLU A 153 0.77 -17.14 14.03
C GLU A 153 1.08 -18.61 14.30
N ASN A 154 1.51 -18.93 15.52
CA ASN A 154 1.68 -20.29 16.01
C ASN A 154 1.06 -20.36 17.41
N PHE A 155 -0.13 -20.94 17.50
CA PHE A 155 -0.89 -21.05 18.74
C PHE A 155 -0.18 -21.92 19.78
N THR A 156 0.69 -22.84 19.37
CA THR A 156 1.53 -23.64 20.28
C THR A 156 2.42 -22.75 21.16
N LYS A 157 2.81 -21.55 20.70
CA LYS A 157 3.55 -20.58 21.52
C LYS A 157 2.73 -20.00 22.66
N TYR A 158 1.42 -19.83 22.48
CA TYR A 158 0.51 -19.44 23.54
C TYR A 158 0.31 -20.58 24.54
N LEU A 159 0.22 -21.83 24.06
CA LEU A 159 0.07 -23.03 24.91
C LEU A 159 1.32 -23.33 25.76
N ASN A 160 2.50 -23.02 25.24
CA ASN A 160 3.79 -23.30 25.88
C ASN A 160 4.45 -22.06 26.51
N MET A 161 3.72 -20.94 26.58
CA MET A 161 4.17 -19.73 27.26
C MET A 161 4.38 -20.02 28.75
N ASP A 162 5.38 -19.39 29.37
CA ASP A 162 5.56 -19.51 30.82
C ASP A 162 4.35 -18.97 31.58
N ASN A 163 4.12 -19.55 32.76
CA ASN A 163 2.89 -19.30 33.54
C ASN A 163 2.66 -17.82 33.85
N TRP A 164 3.73 -17.03 34.08
CA TRP A 164 3.58 -15.60 34.40
C TRP A 164 3.10 -14.81 33.19
N ASN A 165 3.78 -14.96 32.05
CA ASN A 165 3.40 -14.25 30.81
C ASN A 165 2.02 -14.69 30.34
N ARG A 166 1.71 -15.99 30.48
CA ARG A 166 0.41 -16.56 30.13
C ARG A 166 -0.71 -15.98 30.99
N GLU A 167 -0.57 -15.97 32.31
CA GLU A 167 -1.57 -15.40 33.22
C GLU A 167 -1.75 -13.89 33.00
N LEU A 168 -0.67 -13.16 32.69
CA LEU A 168 -0.76 -11.74 32.34
C LEU A 168 -1.64 -11.50 31.10
N LEU A 169 -1.43 -12.29 30.04
CA LEU A 169 -2.25 -12.20 28.82
C LEU A 169 -3.70 -12.65 29.08
N ASP A 170 -3.91 -13.75 29.79
CA ASP A 170 -5.25 -14.28 30.05
C ASP A 170 -6.05 -13.36 30.97
N LYS A 171 -5.41 -12.72 31.95
CA LYS A 171 -6.02 -11.65 32.75
C LYS A 171 -6.41 -10.47 31.87
N TYR A 172 -5.52 -10.03 30.97
CA TYR A 172 -5.82 -8.95 30.04
C TYR A 172 -7.01 -9.28 29.12
N CYS A 173 -7.05 -10.50 28.58
CA CYS A 173 -8.16 -10.98 27.74
C CYS A 173 -9.49 -10.97 28.48
N ARG A 174 -9.54 -11.47 29.72
CA ARG A 174 -10.75 -11.47 30.56
C ARG A 174 -11.18 -10.06 30.95
N GLU A 175 -10.25 -9.23 31.42
CA GLU A 175 -10.55 -7.90 31.94
C GLU A 175 -11.02 -6.91 30.86
N TYR A 176 -10.47 -7.02 29.64
CA TYR A 176 -10.77 -6.11 28.53
C TYR A 176 -11.64 -6.75 27.43
N SER A 177 -12.13 -7.97 27.65
CA SER A 177 -12.90 -8.76 26.68
C SER A 177 -12.19 -8.85 25.33
N VAL A 178 -10.90 -9.19 25.35
CA VAL A 178 -10.07 -9.31 24.15
C VAL A 178 -10.02 -10.77 23.72
N GLY A 179 -10.53 -11.06 22.52
CA GLY A 179 -10.47 -12.39 21.95
C GLY A 179 -9.12 -12.75 21.32
N VAL A 180 -8.92 -14.03 21.07
CA VAL A 180 -7.67 -14.59 20.53
C VAL A 180 -7.90 -15.31 19.20
N ILE A 181 -7.07 -15.03 18.20
CA ILE A 181 -6.99 -15.84 16.98
C ILE A 181 -5.71 -16.66 17.02
N GLY A 182 -5.80 -17.96 16.77
CA GLY A 182 -4.66 -18.87 16.75
C GLY A 182 -4.56 -19.66 15.46
N PHE A 183 -3.35 -19.83 14.94
CA PHE A 183 -3.07 -20.78 13.86
C PHE A 183 -2.29 -21.96 14.43
N VAL A 184 -2.75 -23.18 14.19
CA VAL A 184 -2.04 -24.39 14.61
C VAL A 184 -1.26 -24.93 13.41
N PRO A 185 0.08 -24.75 13.38
CA PRO A 185 0.87 -25.28 12.28
C PRO A 185 0.86 -26.80 12.30
N SER A 186 1.04 -27.40 11.14
CA SER A 186 1.49 -28.78 11.01
C SER A 186 2.96 -28.87 11.37
N GLU A 187 3.32 -29.83 12.22
CA GLU A 187 4.71 -30.15 12.56
C GLU A 187 5.23 -31.32 11.71
N GLU A 188 6.54 -31.58 11.72
CA GLU A 188 7.12 -32.73 11.02
C GLU A 188 6.52 -34.06 11.50
N GLU A 189 6.16 -34.13 12.79
CA GLU A 189 5.42 -35.25 13.36
C GLU A 189 3.93 -35.16 13.01
N THR A 190 3.40 -36.28 12.52
CA THR A 190 1.96 -36.42 12.26
C THR A 190 1.26 -36.72 13.58
N TYR A 191 0.53 -35.74 14.11
CA TYR A 191 -0.33 -35.95 15.25
C TYR A 191 -1.63 -36.61 14.78
N ALA A 192 -2.01 -37.71 15.43
CA ALA A 192 -3.28 -38.40 15.20
C ALA A 192 -4.08 -38.44 16.51
N GLY A 193 -4.87 -37.38 16.77
CA GLY A 193 -5.72 -37.29 17.95
C GLY A 193 -4.98 -36.80 19.18
N ALA A 194 -3.94 -35.97 19.01
CA ALA A 194 -3.22 -35.37 20.12
C ALA A 194 -4.07 -34.28 20.77
N GLN A 195 -4.15 -34.27 22.10
CA GLN A 195 -4.87 -33.22 22.83
C GLN A 195 -4.02 -31.95 22.93
N LEU A 196 -4.60 -30.80 22.59
CA LEU A 196 -3.97 -29.51 22.85
C LEU A 196 -3.83 -29.29 24.35
N LYS A 197 -2.61 -28.98 24.78
CA LYS A 197 -2.26 -28.81 26.20
C LYS A 197 -3.21 -27.81 26.90
N GLY A 198 -3.92 -28.29 27.92
CA GLY A 198 -4.82 -27.48 28.74
C GLY A 198 -6.21 -27.24 28.14
N PHE A 199 -6.55 -27.86 27.00
CA PHE A 199 -7.83 -27.68 26.33
C PHE A 199 -8.50 -29.02 25.98
N PRO A 200 -9.84 -29.15 26.06
CA PRO A 200 -10.56 -30.34 25.62
C PRO A 200 -10.75 -30.36 24.09
N LEU A 201 -9.65 -30.16 23.36
CA LEU A 201 -9.58 -30.05 21.91
C LEU A 201 -8.45 -30.93 21.38
N PHE A 202 -8.77 -31.78 20.42
CA PHE A 202 -7.85 -32.75 19.82
C PHE A 202 -7.53 -32.33 18.38
N ILE A 203 -6.31 -32.61 17.94
CA ILE A 203 -5.82 -32.26 16.60
C ILE A 203 -5.36 -33.49 15.82
N HIS A 204 -5.55 -33.44 14.49
CA HIS A 204 -4.89 -34.32 13.55
C HIS A 204 -4.19 -33.49 12.47
N SER A 205 -2.88 -33.66 12.29
CA SER A 205 -2.05 -32.83 11.38
C SER A 205 -1.65 -33.58 10.10
N ASN A 206 -1.00 -32.86 9.16
CA ASN A 206 -0.43 -33.40 7.91
C ASN A 206 -1.45 -34.08 6.99
N LEU A 207 -2.67 -33.53 6.93
CA LEU A 207 -3.74 -34.05 6.08
C LEU A 207 -3.79 -33.33 4.73
N LYS A 208 -4.12 -34.10 3.68
CA LYS A 208 -4.56 -33.58 2.38
C LYS A 208 -6.07 -33.50 2.36
N LEU A 209 -6.60 -32.31 2.14
CA LEU A 209 -8.03 -32.02 2.19
C LEU A 209 -8.54 -31.50 0.85
N LYS A 210 -9.84 -31.69 0.61
CA LYS A 210 -10.57 -31.20 -0.56
C LYS A 210 -11.99 -30.80 -0.15
N ASN A 211 -12.65 -29.99 -0.97
CA ASN A 211 -14.04 -29.59 -0.79
C ASN A 211 -14.31 -28.90 0.56
N ALA A 212 -14.19 -27.56 0.63
CA ALA A 212 -14.44 -26.81 1.85
C ALA A 212 -15.85 -26.19 1.89
N ALA A 213 -16.53 -26.23 3.04
CA ALA A 213 -17.85 -25.65 3.26
C ALA A 213 -17.93 -24.97 4.64
N LEU A 214 -18.76 -23.93 4.74
CA LEU A 214 -18.91 -23.11 5.95
C LEU A 214 -20.17 -23.46 6.75
N ASN A 215 -20.08 -23.30 8.08
CA ASN A 215 -21.22 -23.40 8.97
C ASN A 215 -22.13 -22.18 8.84
N ALA A 216 -23.23 -22.33 8.09
CA ALA A 216 -24.21 -21.26 7.88
C ALA A 216 -24.95 -20.80 9.14
N ALA A 217 -24.86 -21.54 10.26
CA ALA A 217 -25.43 -21.13 11.54
C ALA A 217 -24.46 -20.30 12.40
N SER A 218 -23.18 -20.22 12.03
CA SER A 218 -22.19 -19.52 12.85
C SER A 218 -22.42 -18.02 12.85
N GLN A 219 -22.37 -17.43 14.06
CA GLN A 219 -22.47 -15.99 14.26
C GLN A 219 -21.23 -15.21 13.83
N ILE A 220 -20.11 -15.88 13.54
CA ILE A 220 -18.87 -15.22 13.08
C ILE A 220 -19.03 -14.69 11.64
N LEU A 221 -19.85 -15.33 10.81
CA LEU A 221 -19.93 -15.07 9.37
C LEU A 221 -20.67 -13.76 9.06
N ARG A 222 -19.95 -12.63 9.02
CA ARG A 222 -20.51 -11.32 8.71
C ARG A 222 -20.19 -10.86 7.29
N LEU A 223 -18.91 -10.82 6.93
CA LEU A 223 -18.39 -10.52 5.60
C LEU A 223 -18.59 -11.72 4.68
N THR A 224 -18.26 -12.90 5.18
CA THR A 224 -18.30 -14.15 4.43
C THR A 224 -19.72 -14.68 4.38
N ARG A 225 -20.10 -15.26 3.25
CA ARG A 225 -21.40 -15.93 3.08
C ARG A 225 -21.20 -17.43 3.00
N ALA A 226 -21.97 -18.17 3.78
CA ALA A 226 -22.09 -19.63 3.67
C ALA A 226 -23.19 -20.05 2.66
N GLY A 227 -23.16 -21.31 2.23
CA GLY A 227 -24.18 -21.90 1.36
C GLY A 227 -23.63 -22.51 0.07
N GLU A 228 -22.35 -22.29 -0.23
CA GLU A 228 -21.62 -22.96 -1.29
C GLU A 228 -20.48 -23.83 -0.76
N THR A 229 -20.00 -24.74 -1.61
CA THR A 229 -18.81 -25.56 -1.36
C THR A 229 -17.70 -25.17 -2.33
N VAL A 230 -16.50 -24.91 -1.81
CA VAL A 230 -15.29 -24.74 -2.63
C VAL A 230 -14.83 -26.11 -3.07
N TRP A 231 -15.16 -26.51 -4.30
CA TRP A 231 -14.81 -27.81 -4.85
C TRP A 231 -13.35 -27.89 -5.29
N GLY A 232 -12.74 -29.06 -5.10
CA GLY A 232 -11.36 -29.33 -5.51
C GLY A 232 -10.38 -29.41 -4.34
N GLU A 233 -9.10 -29.59 -4.66
CA GLU A 233 -8.04 -29.74 -3.67
C GLU A 233 -7.77 -28.42 -2.93
N LEU A 234 -7.62 -28.51 -1.61
CA LEU A 234 -7.22 -27.36 -0.80
C LEU A 234 -5.70 -27.15 -0.91
N PRO A 235 -5.21 -25.92 -0.79
CA PRO A 235 -3.79 -25.63 -0.99
C PRO A 235 -2.91 -26.25 0.10
N GLY A 236 -1.85 -26.95 -0.32
CA GLY A 236 -0.88 -27.59 0.59
C GLY A 236 -1.24 -29.02 0.97
N ASN A 237 -0.37 -29.64 1.76
CA ASN A 237 -0.52 -31.04 2.23
C ASN A 237 -0.47 -31.14 3.76
N ASP A 238 -0.52 -29.99 4.41
CA ASP A 238 -0.01 -29.74 5.74
C ASP A 238 -1.14 -29.16 6.61
N TRP A 239 -2.37 -29.67 6.42
CA TRP A 239 -3.55 -29.23 7.16
C TRP A 239 -3.67 -29.91 8.51
N THR A 240 -4.10 -29.12 9.49
CA THR A 240 -4.55 -29.59 10.80
C THR A 240 -6.07 -29.53 10.88
N ILE A 241 -6.70 -30.55 11.46
CA ILE A 241 -8.14 -30.56 11.74
C ILE A 241 -8.38 -30.65 13.25
N PHE A 242 -9.58 -30.30 13.68
CA PHE A 242 -9.99 -30.25 15.07
C PHE A 242 -11.10 -31.23 15.38
N GLN A 243 -10.99 -31.91 16.52
CA GLN A 243 -12.05 -32.70 17.12
C GLN A 243 -12.25 -32.24 18.56
N ALA A 244 -13.44 -31.74 18.87
CA ALA A 244 -13.78 -31.23 20.19
C ALA A 244 -14.56 -32.27 21.00
N ASN A 245 -14.30 -32.33 22.31
CA ASN A 245 -15.09 -33.09 23.28
C ASN A 245 -15.73 -32.18 24.33
N HIS A 246 -16.12 -30.96 23.94
CA HIS A 246 -16.70 -29.98 24.83
C HIS A 246 -17.60 -29.01 24.05
N SER A 247 -18.71 -28.58 24.66
CA SER A 247 -19.72 -27.71 24.03
C SER A 247 -19.28 -26.27 23.79
N THR A 248 -18.15 -25.85 24.37
CA THR A 248 -17.53 -24.54 24.07
C THR A 248 -17.12 -24.42 22.60
N TYR A 249 -16.90 -25.54 21.92
CA TYR A 249 -16.37 -25.55 20.57
C TYR A 249 -17.46 -25.73 19.53
N GLU A 250 -17.41 -24.89 18.50
CA GLU A 250 -18.32 -24.94 17.36
C GLU A 250 -17.52 -24.92 16.05
N PRO A 251 -17.71 -25.89 15.14
CA PRO A 251 -17.10 -25.86 13.81
C PRO A 251 -17.53 -24.62 13.02
N LEU A 252 -16.56 -23.91 12.43
CA LEU A 252 -16.79 -22.78 11.52
C LEU A 252 -16.65 -23.19 10.05
N GLU A 253 -15.68 -24.07 9.76
CA GLU A 253 -15.40 -24.59 8.42
C GLU A 253 -15.16 -26.10 8.49
N TRP A 254 -15.65 -26.80 7.47
CA TRP A 254 -15.39 -28.21 7.24
C TRP A 254 -14.72 -28.47 5.90
N ALA A 255 -13.94 -29.54 5.83
CA ALA A 255 -13.42 -30.10 4.60
C ALA A 255 -13.57 -31.62 4.54
N THR A 256 -13.31 -32.23 3.38
CA THR A 256 -13.29 -33.69 3.20
C THR A 256 -11.87 -34.20 2.96
N ARG A 257 -11.60 -35.45 3.36
CA ARG A 257 -10.28 -36.07 3.16
C ARG A 257 -10.03 -36.38 1.67
N ASN A 258 -8.81 -36.14 1.21
CA ASN A 258 -8.37 -36.52 -0.14
C ASN A 258 -7.79 -37.95 -0.13
N ASP A 259 -8.65 -38.97 -0.12
CA ASP A 259 -8.21 -40.37 -0.12
C ASP A 259 -7.84 -40.84 -1.54
N PHE A 260 -6.57 -40.68 -1.89
CA PHE A 260 -5.90 -41.50 -2.91
C PHE A 260 -5.20 -42.67 -2.23
N ILE A 261 -5.96 -43.63 -1.69
CA ILE A 261 -5.41 -44.97 -1.49
C ILE A 261 -5.52 -45.68 -2.84
N GLN A 262 -4.39 -46.21 -3.29
CA GLN A 262 -4.21 -46.99 -4.52
C GLN A 262 -5.42 -47.89 -4.83
N ARG A 263 -6.13 -47.61 -5.92
CA ARG A 263 -6.85 -48.65 -6.67
C ARG A 263 -5.80 -49.54 -7.33
N ASN A 264 -5.20 -50.44 -6.57
CA ASN A 264 -4.35 -51.51 -7.08
C ASN A 264 -4.33 -52.69 -6.11
N GLU A 265 -5.50 -53.11 -5.64
CA GLU A 265 -5.70 -54.50 -5.25
C GLU A 265 -7.00 -54.98 -5.89
N PHE A 266 -6.88 -56.07 -6.65
CA PHE A 266 -7.97 -56.81 -7.25
C PHE A 266 -8.94 -57.26 -6.17
N ILE A 267 -10.10 -56.61 -6.05
CA ILE A 267 -11.29 -57.24 -5.51
C ILE A 267 -12.41 -57.02 -6.51
N SER A 268 -12.90 -58.16 -7.00
CA SER A 268 -13.96 -58.37 -7.96
C SER A 268 -15.18 -57.47 -7.77
N ASP A 269 -15.70 -57.01 -8.90
CA ASP A 269 -17.07 -56.56 -9.10
C ASP A 269 -18.06 -57.50 -8.39
N ASN A 270 -18.59 -57.04 -7.25
CA ASN A 270 -19.93 -57.33 -6.72
C ASN A 270 -20.01 -56.86 -5.27
N PHE A 271 -20.06 -55.55 -5.01
CA PHE A 271 -20.79 -54.99 -3.86
C PHE A 271 -20.88 -53.47 -4.03
N SER A 272 -21.98 -53.04 -4.65
CA SER A 272 -22.51 -51.69 -4.53
C SER A 272 -22.98 -51.47 -3.09
N LEU A 273 -22.07 -51.06 -2.20
CA LEU A 273 -22.45 -50.46 -0.93
C LEU A 273 -22.62 -48.95 -1.11
N ALA A 274 -23.88 -48.54 -1.14
CA ALA A 274 -24.30 -47.16 -0.99
C ALA A 274 -23.72 -46.55 0.31
N GLY A 275 -23.23 -45.31 0.24
CA GLY A 275 -23.55 -44.34 1.29
C GLY A 275 -22.60 -44.16 2.48
N VAL A 276 -21.32 -44.53 2.46
CA VAL A 276 -20.39 -44.06 3.50
C VAL A 276 -19.91 -42.64 3.15
N ARG A 277 -20.70 -41.62 3.53
CA ARG A 277 -20.20 -40.23 3.55
C ARG A 277 -19.11 -40.17 4.63
N THR A 278 -17.85 -39.94 4.24
CA THR A 278 -16.81 -39.60 5.20
C THR A 278 -17.25 -38.34 5.97
N PRO A 279 -17.15 -38.34 7.31
CA PRO A 279 -17.63 -37.23 8.11
C PRO A 279 -16.84 -35.95 7.75
N PRO A 280 -17.51 -34.78 7.74
CA PRO A 280 -16.84 -33.51 7.51
C PRO A 280 -15.78 -33.25 8.60
N LEU A 281 -14.56 -32.92 8.19
CA LEU A 281 -13.43 -32.67 9.07
C LEU A 281 -13.33 -31.17 9.35
N THR A 282 -13.35 -30.75 10.62
CA THR A 282 -13.33 -29.33 10.99
C THR A 282 -11.93 -28.72 10.80
N THR A 283 -11.82 -27.73 9.92
CA THR A 283 -10.55 -27.04 9.60
C THR A 283 -10.41 -25.69 10.31
N VAL A 284 -11.53 -25.07 10.71
CA VAL A 284 -11.58 -23.86 11.54
C VAL A 284 -12.63 -24.04 12.61
N ILE A 285 -12.30 -23.71 13.86
CA ILE A 285 -13.19 -23.92 15.02
C ILE A 285 -13.28 -22.66 15.88
N GLN A 286 -14.47 -22.35 16.33
CA GLN A 286 -14.76 -21.31 17.32
C GLN A 286 -14.72 -21.90 18.72
N ASP A 287 -14.08 -21.21 19.65
CA ASP A 287 -14.17 -21.45 21.09
C ASP A 287 -14.97 -20.30 21.71
N HIS A 288 -16.14 -20.62 22.26
CA HIS A 288 -17.02 -19.68 22.96
C HIS A 288 -16.44 -19.21 24.30
N GLY A 289 -15.33 -19.79 24.76
CA GLY A 289 -14.67 -19.43 26.00
C GLY A 289 -15.40 -19.94 27.24
N LEU A 290 -16.30 -20.91 27.14
CA LEU A 290 -17.04 -21.45 28.29
C LEU A 290 -16.13 -22.14 29.33
N PHE A 291 -14.90 -22.48 28.93
CA PHE A 291 -13.93 -23.14 29.81
C PHE A 291 -13.11 -22.15 30.65
N ASP A 292 -12.70 -21.00 30.08
CA ASP A 292 -11.77 -20.06 30.73
C ASP A 292 -12.12 -18.57 30.54
N ASN A 293 -13.32 -18.28 30.02
CA ASN A 293 -13.84 -16.94 29.70
C ASN A 293 -13.03 -16.17 28.65
N ILE A 294 -12.34 -16.87 27.75
CA ILE A 294 -11.62 -16.25 26.62
C ILE A 294 -12.15 -16.82 25.31
N GLN A 295 -12.75 -15.97 24.49
CA GLN A 295 -13.24 -16.38 23.17
C GLN A 295 -12.08 -16.52 22.18
N ARG A 296 -12.13 -17.56 21.34
CA ARG A 296 -11.09 -17.84 20.35
C ARG A 296 -11.64 -18.28 19.01
N VAL A 297 -10.85 -18.05 17.96
CA VAL A 297 -11.02 -18.72 16.67
C VAL A 297 -9.69 -19.36 16.28
N ILE A 298 -9.71 -20.66 16.01
CA ILE A 298 -8.51 -21.46 15.78
C ILE A 298 -8.54 -22.02 14.36
N PHE A 299 -7.48 -21.75 13.60
CA PHE A 299 -7.29 -22.15 12.22
C PHE A 299 -6.31 -23.32 12.12
N GLY A 300 -6.67 -24.33 11.33
CA GLY A 300 -5.85 -25.50 11.07
C GLY A 300 -4.88 -25.35 9.89
N SER A 301 -4.93 -24.21 9.18
CA SER A 301 -3.97 -23.83 8.13
C SER A 301 -3.89 -22.31 8.01
N GLY A 302 -2.82 -21.82 7.39
CA GLY A 302 -2.55 -20.38 7.24
C GLY A 302 -3.46 -19.67 6.22
N LEU A 303 -3.08 -18.44 5.87
CA LEU A 303 -3.84 -17.57 4.95
C LEU A 303 -3.57 -17.83 3.45
N ARG A 304 -3.04 -19.01 3.09
CA ARG A 304 -2.84 -19.40 1.68
C ARG A 304 -4.17 -19.72 1.00
N PHE A 305 -5.10 -20.32 1.74
CA PHE A 305 -6.46 -20.53 1.28
C PHE A 305 -7.23 -19.20 1.36
N TRP A 306 -7.81 -18.77 0.24
CA TRP A 306 -8.45 -17.46 0.16
C TRP A 306 -9.64 -17.32 1.12
N LEU A 307 -10.36 -18.41 1.41
CA LEU A 307 -11.50 -18.40 2.33
C LEU A 307 -11.05 -18.10 3.77
N HIS A 308 -9.88 -18.61 4.19
CA HIS A 308 -9.30 -18.29 5.49
C HIS A 308 -9.01 -16.79 5.65
N ARG A 309 -8.74 -16.05 4.56
CA ARG A 309 -8.56 -14.59 4.63
C ARG A 309 -9.87 -13.88 4.98
N LEU A 310 -10.99 -14.36 4.46
CA LEU A 310 -12.32 -13.83 4.80
C LEU A 310 -12.70 -14.18 6.23
N LEU A 311 -12.52 -15.45 6.61
CA LEU A 311 -12.78 -15.92 7.98
C LEU A 311 -11.90 -15.21 9.01
N PHE A 312 -10.65 -14.88 8.68
CA PHE A 312 -9.78 -14.08 9.54
C PHE A 312 -10.35 -12.67 9.77
N LEU A 313 -10.85 -11.99 8.73
CA LEU A 313 -11.49 -10.68 8.88
C LEU A 313 -12.80 -10.75 9.68
N ASP A 314 -13.58 -11.81 9.48
CA ASP A 314 -14.79 -12.08 10.27
C ASP A 314 -14.45 -12.37 11.74
N SER A 315 -13.40 -13.13 11.99
CA SER A 315 -12.89 -13.40 13.35
C SER A 315 -12.43 -12.12 14.04
N LEU A 316 -11.68 -11.26 13.34
CA LEU A 316 -11.29 -9.95 13.87
C LEU A 316 -12.52 -9.08 14.19
N SER A 317 -13.51 -9.09 13.30
CA SER A 317 -14.77 -8.36 13.49
C SER A 317 -15.53 -8.87 14.72
N TYR A 318 -15.71 -10.19 14.84
CA TYR A 318 -16.45 -10.83 15.93
C TYR A 318 -15.76 -10.63 17.29
N LEU A 319 -14.47 -11.00 17.39
CA LEU A 319 -13.70 -10.96 18.63
C LEU A 319 -13.35 -9.54 19.11
N SER A 320 -13.51 -8.53 18.24
CA SER A 320 -13.38 -7.11 18.62
C SER A 320 -14.72 -6.42 18.85
N HIS A 321 -15.83 -7.17 18.85
CA HIS A 321 -17.19 -6.63 18.95
C HIS A 321 -17.43 -5.49 17.95
N GLY A 322 -16.98 -5.72 16.72
CA GLY A 322 -17.15 -4.83 15.59
C GLY A 322 -16.20 -3.64 15.51
N GLN A 323 -15.30 -3.42 16.48
CA GLN A 323 -14.35 -2.30 16.45
C GLN A 323 -13.37 -2.37 15.25
N LEU A 324 -13.05 -3.58 14.80
CA LEU A 324 -12.18 -3.83 13.64
C LEU A 324 -12.95 -4.15 12.35
N SER A 325 -14.29 -3.98 12.35
CA SER A 325 -15.14 -4.27 11.20
C SER A 325 -14.92 -3.28 10.06
N LEU A 326 -14.74 -3.82 8.86
CA LEU A 326 -14.94 -3.04 7.63
C LEU A 326 -16.44 -2.93 7.31
N SER A 327 -16.82 -1.84 6.64
CA SER A 327 -18.16 -1.72 6.02
C SER A 327 -18.41 -2.89 5.07
N LEU A 328 -19.67 -3.27 4.86
CA LEU A 328 -20.06 -4.22 3.80
C LEU A 328 -20.35 -3.51 2.47
N GLU A 329 -20.44 -2.17 2.48
CA GLU A 329 -20.63 -1.37 1.27
C GLU A 329 -19.33 -1.22 0.51
N ARG A 330 -19.37 -1.43 -0.80
CA ARG A 330 -18.25 -1.24 -1.73
C ARG A 330 -18.69 -0.34 -2.87
N LYS A 331 -17.96 0.76 -3.06
CA LYS A 331 -18.07 1.56 -4.28
C LYS A 331 -17.23 0.95 -5.38
N PHE A 332 -17.80 0.88 -6.57
CA PHE A 332 -17.20 0.19 -7.72
C PHE A 332 -17.35 1.04 -8.97
N LEU A 333 -16.23 1.37 -9.62
CA LEU A 333 -16.15 2.12 -10.86
C LEU A 333 -15.14 1.45 -11.79
N VAL A 334 -15.48 1.33 -13.07
CA VAL A 334 -14.59 0.82 -14.11
C VAL A 334 -14.36 1.92 -15.12
N ASP A 335 -13.13 2.40 -15.17
CA ASP A 335 -12.67 3.33 -16.18
C ASP A 335 -12.11 2.54 -17.38
N ILE A 336 -12.49 2.96 -18.58
CA ILE A 336 -11.98 2.48 -19.85
C ILE A 336 -11.20 3.62 -20.49
N ASP A 337 -9.89 3.60 -20.33
CA ASP A 337 -8.97 4.55 -20.94
C ASP A 337 -8.85 4.26 -22.46
N ASP A 338 -8.18 5.16 -23.17
CA ASP A 338 -7.78 4.99 -24.58
C ASP A 338 -8.94 4.87 -25.58
N ILE A 339 -10.13 5.42 -25.27
CA ILE A 339 -11.21 5.50 -26.24
C ILE A 339 -10.75 6.34 -27.44
N PHE A 340 -10.82 5.71 -28.61
CA PHE A 340 -10.31 6.13 -29.91
C PHE A 340 -8.80 5.97 -30.16
N VAL A 341 -7.95 5.59 -29.20
CA VAL A 341 -6.47 5.65 -29.41
C VAL A 341 -5.90 4.41 -30.12
N GLY A 342 -6.48 3.23 -29.89
CA GLY A 342 -5.89 1.94 -30.30
C GLY A 342 -5.59 1.81 -31.81
N GLU A 343 -4.52 1.11 -32.15
CA GLU A 343 -4.15 0.82 -33.55
C GLU A 343 -5.22 -0.07 -34.23
N SER A 344 -5.31 -0.01 -35.57
CA SER A 344 -6.26 -0.85 -36.31
C SER A 344 -6.00 -2.35 -36.06
N GLY A 345 -7.08 -3.10 -35.87
CA GLY A 345 -7.11 -4.49 -35.43
C GLY A 345 -7.27 -4.67 -33.92
N THR A 346 -7.20 -3.59 -33.13
CA THR A 346 -7.32 -3.62 -31.66
C THR A 346 -8.55 -2.88 -31.14
N ARG A 347 -9.29 -2.21 -32.01
CA ARG A 347 -10.40 -1.33 -31.63
C ARG A 347 -11.71 -2.10 -31.48
N MET A 348 -12.71 -1.48 -30.88
CA MET A 348 -14.03 -2.07 -30.74
C MET A 348 -14.78 -2.01 -32.07
N ARG A 349 -15.43 -3.11 -32.45
CA ARG A 349 -16.36 -3.17 -33.58
C ARG A 349 -17.81 -2.95 -33.08
N PRO A 350 -18.80 -2.74 -33.97
CA PRO A 350 -20.19 -2.56 -33.56
C PRO A 350 -20.74 -3.69 -32.67
N ASP A 351 -20.36 -4.95 -32.93
CA ASP A 351 -20.73 -6.09 -32.09
C ASP A 351 -20.14 -5.97 -30.67
N ASP A 352 -18.90 -5.46 -30.54
CA ASP A 352 -18.24 -5.26 -29.25
C ASP A 352 -18.89 -4.14 -28.43
N VAL A 353 -19.28 -3.04 -29.07
CA VAL A 353 -20.02 -1.94 -28.43
C VAL A 353 -21.40 -2.39 -27.96
N LYS A 354 -22.13 -3.17 -28.77
CA LYS A 354 -23.42 -3.77 -28.37
C LYS A 354 -23.26 -4.68 -27.15
N ALA A 355 -22.19 -5.47 -27.13
CA ALA A 355 -21.89 -6.34 -25.99
C ALA A 355 -21.48 -5.56 -24.73
N LEU A 356 -20.76 -4.45 -24.88
CA LEU A 356 -20.43 -3.53 -23.79
C LEU A 356 -21.70 -2.97 -23.13
N ILE A 357 -22.65 -2.47 -23.94
CA ILE A 357 -23.94 -1.95 -23.45
C ILE A 357 -24.77 -3.05 -22.78
N ALA A 358 -24.94 -4.20 -23.45
CA ALA A 358 -25.70 -5.32 -22.89
C ALA A 358 -25.10 -5.84 -21.57
N THR A 359 -23.78 -5.85 -21.45
CA THR A 359 -23.09 -6.24 -20.21
C THR A 359 -23.26 -5.18 -19.14
N GLN A 360 -23.18 -3.89 -19.48
CA GLN A 360 -23.45 -2.80 -18.55
C GLN A 360 -24.83 -2.93 -17.91
N GLU A 361 -25.87 -3.25 -18.69
CA GLU A 361 -27.23 -3.47 -18.19
C GLU A 361 -27.31 -4.64 -17.19
N ARG A 362 -26.66 -5.77 -17.52
CA ARG A 362 -26.56 -6.91 -16.58
C ARG A 362 -25.82 -6.53 -15.31
N LEU A 363 -24.70 -5.81 -15.42
CA LEU A 363 -23.92 -5.35 -14.27
C LEU A 363 -24.72 -4.35 -13.42
N ALA A 364 -25.50 -3.46 -14.02
CA ALA A 364 -26.34 -2.49 -13.32
C ALA A 364 -27.42 -3.16 -12.43
N SER A 365 -27.89 -4.36 -12.80
CA SER A 365 -28.79 -5.15 -11.97
C SER A 365 -28.13 -5.70 -10.69
N MET A 366 -26.81 -5.92 -10.73
CA MET A 366 -26.00 -6.44 -9.62
C MET A 366 -25.30 -5.33 -8.81
N VAL A 367 -25.06 -4.19 -9.46
CA VAL A 367 -24.34 -3.02 -8.95
C VAL A 367 -25.17 -1.77 -9.30
N PRO A 368 -26.05 -1.31 -8.39
CA PRO A 368 -26.93 -0.17 -8.68
C PRO A 368 -26.15 1.07 -9.13
N GLY A 369 -26.64 1.69 -10.21
CA GLY A 369 -26.04 2.88 -10.82
C GLY A 369 -24.81 2.63 -11.69
N PHE A 370 -24.46 1.38 -11.98
CA PHE A 370 -23.28 1.06 -12.78
C PHE A 370 -23.37 1.59 -14.21
N LYS A 371 -22.34 2.35 -14.61
CA LYS A 371 -22.02 2.72 -15.98
C LYS A 371 -20.51 2.61 -16.17
N PHE A 372 -20.07 2.20 -17.34
CA PHE A 372 -18.66 2.33 -17.73
C PHE A 372 -18.33 3.83 -17.88
N ASN A 373 -17.13 4.19 -17.44
CA ASN A 373 -16.62 5.55 -17.51
C ASN A 373 -15.52 5.59 -18.58
N LEU A 374 -15.74 6.37 -19.64
CA LEU A 374 -14.97 6.33 -20.88
C LEU A 374 -13.98 7.50 -20.94
N GLY A 375 -12.69 7.18 -21.01
CA GLY A 375 -11.58 8.10 -21.15
C GLY A 375 -11.19 8.29 -22.61
N PHE A 376 -11.43 9.46 -23.18
CA PHE A 376 -11.27 9.68 -24.63
C PHE A 376 -10.13 10.62 -25.01
N SER A 377 -9.53 10.34 -26.16
CA SER A 377 -8.59 11.20 -26.87
C SER A 377 -9.04 11.41 -28.31
N GLY A 378 -9.71 12.54 -28.56
CA GLY A 378 -10.42 12.80 -29.81
C GLY A 378 -9.55 12.86 -31.07
N LYS A 379 -8.22 13.04 -30.94
CA LYS A 379 -7.31 13.10 -32.10
C LYS A 379 -7.39 11.85 -32.96
N TYR A 380 -7.63 10.71 -32.34
CA TYR A 380 -7.56 9.38 -32.96
C TYR A 380 -8.92 8.81 -33.35
N PHE A 381 -9.97 9.64 -33.32
CA PHE A 381 -11.29 9.27 -33.84
C PHE A 381 -11.17 8.87 -35.32
N HIS A 382 -11.80 7.76 -35.72
CA HIS A 382 -11.74 7.22 -37.09
C HIS A 382 -10.33 6.92 -37.62
N HIS A 383 -9.45 6.36 -36.77
CA HIS A 383 -8.11 5.89 -37.16
C HIS A 383 -8.06 4.36 -37.34
N GLY A 384 -9.20 3.67 -37.31
CA GLY A 384 -9.30 2.23 -37.49
C GLY A 384 -9.46 1.82 -38.95
N ASN A 385 -9.95 0.60 -39.15
CA ASN A 385 -10.55 0.20 -40.42
C ASN A 385 -12.06 0.52 -40.44
N SER A 386 -12.71 0.38 -41.60
CA SER A 386 -14.13 0.74 -41.77
C SER A 386 -15.08 0.09 -40.76
N GLU A 387 -14.82 -1.14 -40.31
CA GLU A 387 -15.65 -1.80 -39.29
C GLU A 387 -15.40 -1.21 -37.90
N GLU A 388 -14.14 -0.91 -37.57
CA GLU A 388 -13.75 -0.27 -36.30
C GLU A 388 -14.25 1.17 -36.21
N ASP A 389 -14.18 1.94 -37.29
CA ASP A 389 -14.69 3.32 -37.35
C ASP A 389 -16.21 3.35 -37.17
N SER A 390 -16.92 2.36 -37.72
CA SER A 390 -18.35 2.16 -37.43
C SER A 390 -18.60 1.81 -35.95
N GLY A 391 -17.63 1.21 -35.28
CA GLY A 391 -17.65 0.97 -33.84
C GLY A 391 -17.49 2.28 -33.05
N ASP A 392 -16.55 3.14 -33.44
CA ASP A 392 -16.38 4.47 -32.87
C ASP A 392 -17.66 5.31 -33.00
N ASP A 393 -18.30 5.28 -34.17
CA ASP A 393 -19.59 5.94 -34.42
C ASP A 393 -20.67 5.41 -33.49
N LEU A 394 -20.79 4.08 -33.35
CA LEU A 394 -21.79 3.48 -32.48
C LEU A 394 -21.57 3.81 -30.99
N VAL A 395 -20.32 4.02 -30.55
CA VAL A 395 -20.03 4.54 -29.21
C VAL A 395 -20.59 5.96 -29.07
N LEU A 396 -20.39 6.83 -30.06
CA LEU A 396 -20.88 8.21 -30.03
C LEU A 396 -22.41 8.33 -30.18
N GLU A 397 -23.04 7.43 -30.93
CA GLU A 397 -24.50 7.32 -31.01
C GLU A 397 -25.13 6.99 -29.64
N ASN A 398 -24.35 6.40 -28.72
CA ASN A 398 -24.79 5.96 -27.39
C ASN A 398 -24.11 6.74 -26.24
N VAL A 399 -23.75 8.02 -26.46
CA VAL A 399 -23.06 8.86 -25.48
C VAL A 399 -23.76 8.90 -24.12
N ASP A 400 -25.09 8.94 -24.08
CA ASP A 400 -25.92 9.01 -22.86
C ASP A 400 -25.88 7.71 -22.01
N LYS A 401 -25.52 6.59 -22.64
CA LYS A 401 -25.37 5.29 -21.97
C LYS A 401 -24.14 5.22 -21.08
N PHE A 402 -23.14 6.06 -21.33
CA PHE A 402 -21.86 6.03 -20.62
C PHE A 402 -21.66 7.27 -19.74
N THR A 403 -20.61 7.21 -18.92
CA THR A 403 -20.01 8.40 -18.29
C THR A 403 -18.67 8.68 -18.95
N TRP A 404 -18.17 9.91 -18.86
CA TRP A 404 -17.05 10.35 -19.68
C TRP A 404 -16.02 11.17 -18.89
N PHE A 405 -14.75 11.03 -19.26
CA PHE A 405 -13.67 11.87 -18.79
C PHE A 405 -12.63 12.13 -19.89
N SER A 406 -11.95 13.26 -19.78
CA SER A 406 -10.88 13.61 -20.72
C SER A 406 -9.64 12.76 -20.46
N HIS A 407 -9.03 12.24 -21.54
CA HIS A 407 -7.76 11.54 -21.53
C HIS A 407 -6.69 12.24 -22.42
N MET A 408 -6.77 13.59 -22.48
CA MET A 408 -5.96 14.46 -23.36
C MET A 408 -6.21 14.27 -24.85
N TRP A 409 -5.83 15.24 -25.69
CA TRP A 409 -6.17 15.24 -27.10
C TRP A 409 -5.38 14.20 -27.89
N ASN A 410 -4.06 14.28 -27.80
CA ASN A 410 -3.12 13.46 -28.56
C ASN A 410 -2.55 12.29 -27.75
N HIS A 411 -3.16 11.95 -26.61
CA HIS A 411 -2.69 10.92 -25.68
C HIS A 411 -1.23 11.14 -25.19
N GLN A 412 -0.71 12.38 -25.26
CA GLN A 412 0.64 12.69 -24.83
C GLN A 412 0.74 12.82 -23.31
N GLN A 413 1.84 12.33 -22.76
CA GLN A 413 2.08 12.35 -21.32
C GLN A 413 2.39 13.79 -20.83
N PRO A 414 1.70 14.32 -19.80
CA PRO A 414 1.87 15.69 -19.32
C PRO A 414 3.29 16.10 -18.94
N HIS A 415 4.10 15.19 -18.40
CA HIS A 415 5.46 15.51 -17.95
C HIS A 415 6.41 15.92 -19.10
N LEU A 416 5.99 15.71 -20.37
CA LEU A 416 6.71 16.13 -21.57
C LEU A 416 6.44 17.60 -21.95
N TYR A 417 5.51 18.27 -21.28
CA TYR A 417 5.22 19.68 -21.50
C TYR A 417 5.90 20.53 -20.42
N ASP A 418 6.83 21.40 -20.83
CA ASP A 418 7.43 22.39 -19.93
C ASP A 418 6.71 23.75 -19.99
N ASN A 419 5.73 23.89 -20.90
CA ASN A 419 4.99 25.12 -21.14
C ASN A 419 3.48 24.93 -20.88
N LEU A 420 2.96 25.71 -19.94
CA LEU A 420 1.54 25.69 -19.55
C LEU A 420 0.58 25.99 -20.71
N THR A 421 0.93 26.95 -21.57
CA THR A 421 0.07 27.37 -22.67
C THR A 421 -0.11 26.25 -23.68
N LEU A 422 0.98 25.57 -24.07
CA LEU A 422 0.91 24.43 -25.00
C LEU A 422 0.08 23.27 -24.46
N LEU A 423 0.23 22.95 -23.17
CA LEU A 423 -0.58 21.91 -22.53
C LEU A 423 -2.07 22.30 -22.50
N MET A 424 -2.38 23.57 -22.23
CA MET A 424 -3.76 24.07 -22.24
C MET A 424 -4.39 24.05 -23.63
N GLU A 425 -3.62 24.40 -24.67
CA GLU A 425 -4.08 24.34 -26.07
C GLU A 425 -4.42 22.90 -26.47
N ASP A 426 -3.55 21.92 -26.16
CA ASP A 426 -3.83 20.50 -26.39
C ASP A 426 -5.12 20.05 -25.69
N MET A 427 -5.28 20.40 -24.41
CA MET A 427 -6.50 20.09 -23.67
C MET A 427 -7.76 20.75 -24.25
N GLN A 428 -7.62 21.96 -24.82
CA GLN A 428 -8.73 22.69 -25.42
C GLN A 428 -9.20 22.03 -26.73
N LEU A 429 -8.29 21.43 -27.52
CA LEU A 429 -8.67 20.63 -28.70
C LEU A 429 -9.57 19.46 -28.30
N ASN A 430 -9.19 18.69 -27.27
CA ASN A 430 -10.01 17.58 -26.78
C ASN A 430 -11.38 18.06 -26.26
N ARG A 431 -11.40 19.22 -25.60
CA ARG A 431 -12.65 19.82 -25.09
C ARG A 431 -13.57 20.29 -26.22
N ASN A 432 -13.00 20.83 -27.30
CA ASN A 432 -13.77 21.26 -28.47
C ASN A 432 -14.36 20.05 -29.19
N PHE A 433 -13.57 18.99 -29.40
CA PHE A 433 -14.06 17.73 -29.94
C PHE A 433 -15.22 17.16 -29.11
N ALA A 434 -15.09 17.15 -27.79
CA ALA A 434 -16.16 16.69 -26.90
C ALA A 434 -17.46 17.46 -27.11
N LYS A 435 -17.38 18.80 -27.19
CA LYS A 435 -18.56 19.65 -27.47
C LYS A 435 -19.17 19.37 -28.84
N GLU A 436 -18.34 19.20 -29.87
CA GLU A 436 -18.79 18.90 -31.23
C GLU A 436 -19.53 17.55 -31.29
N LYS A 437 -19.02 16.53 -30.59
CA LYS A 437 -19.59 15.18 -30.55
C LYS A 437 -20.66 14.97 -29.45
N GLY A 438 -21.04 16.02 -28.73
CA GLY A 438 -22.05 15.94 -27.66
C GLY A 438 -21.59 15.19 -26.39
N ILE A 439 -20.29 14.94 -26.22
CA ILE A 439 -19.72 14.31 -25.01
C ILE A 439 -19.76 15.31 -23.85
N PRO A 440 -20.25 14.92 -22.65
CA PRO A 440 -20.25 15.79 -21.47
C PRO A 440 -18.85 16.27 -21.07
N VAL A 441 -18.73 17.56 -20.74
CA VAL A 441 -17.44 18.22 -20.41
C VAL A 441 -17.35 18.72 -18.97
N ASP A 442 -18.33 18.39 -18.13
CA ASP A 442 -18.52 18.92 -16.78
C ASP A 442 -18.36 17.85 -15.68
N SER A 443 -17.81 16.68 -16.02
CA SER A 443 -17.61 15.56 -15.08
C SER A 443 -16.73 15.92 -13.87
N GLY A 444 -15.86 16.93 -14.00
CA GLY A 444 -14.89 17.31 -12.98
C GLY A 444 -13.85 16.24 -12.67
N TYR A 445 -13.76 15.21 -13.52
CA TYR A 445 -12.86 14.07 -13.43
C TYR A 445 -12.06 13.92 -14.73
N SER A 446 -10.77 13.66 -14.61
CA SER A 446 -9.89 13.35 -15.73
C SER A 446 -8.72 12.51 -15.23
N VAL A 447 -8.19 11.67 -16.11
CA VAL A 447 -6.99 10.87 -15.87
C VAL A 447 -6.02 11.21 -16.99
N SER A 448 -4.76 11.48 -16.67
CA SER A 448 -3.73 11.74 -17.68
C SER A 448 -3.21 10.43 -18.27
N PRO A 449 -2.81 10.40 -19.56
CA PRO A 449 -2.12 9.27 -20.17
C PRO A 449 -0.99 8.74 -19.30
N HIS A 450 -0.97 7.42 -19.09
CA HIS A 450 0.01 6.71 -18.25
C HIS A 450 0.13 7.23 -16.80
N HIS A 451 -0.87 7.96 -16.30
CA HIS A 451 -0.84 8.62 -14.98
C HIS A 451 0.28 9.64 -14.78
N SER A 452 0.96 10.00 -15.88
CA SER A 452 2.07 10.94 -15.89
C SER A 452 1.63 12.31 -15.36
N GLY A 453 2.37 12.82 -14.37
CA GLY A 453 2.14 14.15 -13.81
C GLY A 453 1.06 14.19 -12.73
N VAL A 454 0.28 13.12 -12.53
CA VAL A 454 -0.55 12.95 -11.32
C VAL A 454 0.37 12.60 -10.16
N TYR A 455 1.19 11.57 -10.35
CA TYR A 455 2.27 11.24 -9.43
C TYR A 455 3.45 10.56 -10.18
N PRO A 456 4.70 11.03 -10.06
CA PRO A 456 5.11 12.27 -9.38
C PRO A 456 4.38 13.49 -9.93
N VAL A 457 4.04 14.42 -9.04
CA VAL A 457 3.24 15.59 -9.38
C VAL A 457 3.98 16.45 -10.40
N HIS A 458 3.25 16.88 -11.43
CA HIS A 458 3.68 17.90 -12.38
C HIS A 458 2.76 19.12 -12.24
N GLU A 459 3.27 20.22 -11.67
CA GLU A 459 2.45 21.39 -11.26
C GLU A 459 1.64 22.01 -12.42
N ILE A 460 2.19 21.99 -13.63
CA ILE A 460 1.55 22.54 -14.83
C ILE A 460 0.26 21.77 -15.16
N LEU A 461 0.24 20.45 -14.97
CA LEU A 461 -0.93 19.60 -15.20
C LEU A 461 -2.11 20.03 -14.32
N TYR A 462 -1.88 20.16 -13.01
CA TYR A 462 -2.91 20.56 -12.04
C TYR A 462 -3.47 21.95 -12.35
N THR A 463 -2.63 22.85 -12.86
CA THR A 463 -3.05 24.20 -13.27
C THR A 463 -3.89 24.17 -14.55
N ALA A 464 -3.43 23.45 -15.58
CA ALA A 464 -4.13 23.33 -16.85
C ALA A 464 -5.49 22.64 -16.68
N TRP A 465 -5.55 21.56 -15.92
CA TRP A 465 -6.77 20.83 -15.61
C TRP A 465 -7.86 21.70 -14.98
N LYS A 466 -7.50 22.55 -14.01
CA LYS A 466 -8.47 23.49 -13.42
C LYS A 466 -8.98 24.51 -14.43
N LYS A 467 -8.07 25.10 -15.21
CA LYS A 467 -8.41 26.18 -16.14
C LYS A 467 -9.25 25.69 -17.32
N VAL A 468 -8.91 24.53 -17.89
CA VAL A 468 -9.54 24.03 -19.12
C VAL A 468 -10.76 23.16 -18.82
N TRP A 469 -10.68 22.28 -17.83
CA TRP A 469 -11.68 21.24 -17.57
C TRP A 469 -12.40 21.38 -16.22
N ASN A 470 -12.01 22.33 -15.37
CA ASN A 470 -12.52 22.46 -14.00
C ASN A 470 -12.41 21.15 -13.18
N ILE A 471 -11.28 20.45 -13.34
CA ILE A 471 -11.05 19.17 -12.65
C ILE A 471 -10.96 19.40 -11.13
N ARG A 472 -11.67 18.54 -10.40
CA ARG A 472 -11.66 18.46 -8.94
C ARG A 472 -11.21 17.09 -8.45
N VAL A 473 -11.29 16.05 -9.29
CA VAL A 473 -10.90 14.69 -8.96
C VAL A 473 -10.05 14.08 -10.07
N THR A 474 -9.07 13.29 -9.69
CA THR A 474 -8.35 12.38 -10.60
C THR A 474 -8.03 11.07 -9.87
N SER A 475 -7.44 10.10 -10.54
CA SER A 475 -7.00 8.86 -9.92
C SER A 475 -5.66 8.38 -10.46
N THR A 476 -4.94 7.60 -9.65
CA THR A 476 -3.64 7.02 -10.03
C THR A 476 -3.31 5.77 -9.24
N GLU A 477 -2.62 4.83 -9.89
CA GLU A 477 -2.00 3.66 -9.27
C GLU A 477 -0.58 3.91 -8.75
N GLU A 478 0.02 5.08 -9.05
CA GLU A 478 1.43 5.40 -8.81
C GLU A 478 1.71 5.83 -7.35
N TYR A 479 0.71 6.33 -6.63
CA TYR A 479 0.93 6.96 -5.33
C TYR A 479 0.64 6.04 -4.12
N PRO A 480 1.53 6.01 -3.09
CA PRO A 480 2.87 6.63 -3.07
C PRO A 480 3.91 5.83 -3.87
N HIS A 481 3.58 4.58 -4.20
CA HIS A 481 4.35 3.69 -5.06
C HIS A 481 3.39 2.86 -5.92
N LEU A 482 3.82 2.52 -7.15
CA LEU A 482 3.10 1.60 -8.03
C LEU A 482 2.89 0.23 -7.35
N ARG A 483 3.92 -0.24 -6.64
CA ARG A 483 3.94 -1.51 -5.90
C ARG A 483 4.54 -1.34 -4.50
N PRO A 484 4.07 -2.13 -3.52
CA PRO A 484 2.92 -3.04 -3.60
C PRO A 484 1.58 -2.28 -3.55
N ALA A 485 0.57 -2.76 -4.29
CA ALA A 485 -0.73 -2.09 -4.43
C ALA A 485 -1.46 -1.82 -3.11
N ARG A 486 -1.22 -2.66 -2.08
CA ARG A 486 -1.77 -2.51 -0.73
C ARG A 486 -1.41 -1.20 -0.02
N LEU A 487 -0.33 -0.56 -0.46
CA LEU A 487 0.15 0.72 0.08
C LEU A 487 -0.41 1.93 -0.66
N ARG A 488 -1.18 1.75 -1.74
CA ARG A 488 -1.78 2.86 -2.48
C ARG A 488 -2.73 3.67 -1.61
N ARG A 489 -2.65 4.99 -1.70
CA ARG A 489 -3.45 5.92 -0.90
C ARG A 489 -3.99 7.04 -1.78
N GLY A 490 -4.91 7.83 -1.26
CA GLY A 490 -5.30 9.09 -1.86
C GLY A 490 -4.46 10.23 -1.30
N PHE A 491 -4.56 11.40 -1.93
CA PHE A 491 -4.07 12.67 -1.40
C PHE A 491 -4.81 13.83 -2.03
N ILE A 492 -4.71 15.02 -1.43
CA ILE A 492 -5.23 16.25 -2.02
C ILE A 492 -4.05 17.14 -2.37
N HIS A 493 -3.97 17.55 -3.63
CA HIS A 493 -2.97 18.51 -4.09
C HIS A 493 -3.62 19.61 -4.92
N ARG A 494 -3.28 20.87 -4.62
CA ARG A 494 -3.90 22.04 -5.25
C ARG A 494 -5.43 21.92 -5.29
N ASN A 495 -6.10 21.50 -4.22
CA ASN A 495 -7.57 21.30 -4.18
C ASN A 495 -8.12 20.31 -5.24
N ILE A 496 -7.29 19.45 -5.82
CA ILE A 496 -7.70 18.30 -6.61
C ILE A 496 -7.52 17.05 -5.74
N MET A 497 -8.61 16.31 -5.57
CA MET A 497 -8.63 15.04 -4.85
C MET A 497 -8.11 13.92 -5.76
N VAL A 498 -7.03 13.26 -5.34
CA VAL A 498 -6.43 12.14 -6.06
C VAL A 498 -6.81 10.85 -5.37
N LEU A 499 -7.50 9.96 -6.08
CA LEU A 499 -7.94 8.66 -5.56
C LEU A 499 -6.99 7.52 -5.95
N PRO A 500 -6.80 6.52 -5.08
CA PRO A 500 -6.02 5.33 -5.44
C PRO A 500 -6.76 4.50 -6.48
N ARG A 501 -6.12 4.25 -7.61
CA ARG A 501 -6.62 3.44 -8.72
C ARG A 501 -6.10 2.01 -8.62
N GLN A 502 -6.92 1.05 -9.01
CA GLN A 502 -6.66 -0.38 -8.91
C GLN A 502 -6.43 -1.01 -10.29
N THR A 503 -5.62 -2.06 -10.29
CA THR A 503 -5.32 -2.87 -11.47
C THR A 503 -6.16 -4.13 -11.43
N CYS A 504 -6.64 -4.58 -12.60
CA CYS A 504 -7.45 -5.81 -12.70
C CYS A 504 -6.71 -6.98 -13.37
N GLY A 505 -5.42 -6.83 -13.64
CA GLY A 505 -4.60 -7.82 -14.35
C GLY A 505 -4.78 -7.81 -15.87
N LEU A 506 -5.65 -6.93 -16.40
CA LEU A 506 -5.76 -6.66 -17.84
C LEU A 506 -4.87 -5.46 -18.20
N PHE A 507 -4.08 -5.62 -19.26
CA PHE A 507 -3.20 -4.60 -19.81
C PHE A 507 -3.60 -4.28 -21.26
N THR A 508 -3.06 -3.22 -21.85
CA THR A 508 -3.37 -2.81 -23.22
C THR A 508 -3.18 -3.91 -24.27
N HIS A 509 -2.24 -4.83 -24.05
CA HIS A 509 -1.94 -5.96 -24.95
C HIS A 509 -2.74 -7.24 -24.63
N THR A 510 -3.47 -7.31 -23.52
CA THR A 510 -4.28 -8.49 -23.17
C THR A 510 -5.66 -8.38 -23.83
N MET A 511 -5.71 -8.68 -25.13
CA MET A 511 -6.94 -8.61 -25.95
C MET A 511 -7.56 -9.98 -26.23
N MET A 512 -6.73 -11.04 -26.17
CA MET A 512 -7.13 -12.42 -26.42
C MET A 512 -6.74 -13.28 -25.22
N ILE A 513 -7.58 -14.26 -24.88
CA ILE A 513 -7.39 -15.09 -23.67
C ILE A 513 -6.13 -15.94 -23.74
N ASP A 514 -5.71 -16.32 -24.95
CA ASP A 514 -4.48 -17.08 -25.21
C ASP A 514 -3.19 -16.24 -25.05
N ARG A 515 -3.31 -14.91 -25.16
CA ARG A 515 -2.23 -13.93 -24.91
C ARG A 515 -2.21 -13.41 -23.48
N TYR A 516 -3.20 -13.75 -22.65
CA TYR A 516 -3.17 -13.41 -21.24
C TYR A 516 -1.98 -14.12 -20.56
N PRO A 517 -1.13 -13.44 -19.78
CA PRO A 517 -0.02 -14.08 -19.09
C PRO A 517 -0.48 -15.21 -18.15
N GLY A 518 -0.10 -16.45 -18.46
CA GLY A 518 -0.55 -17.64 -17.73
C GLY A 518 -1.90 -18.22 -18.19
N GLY A 519 -2.49 -17.65 -19.25
CA GLY A 519 -3.72 -18.13 -19.87
C GLY A 519 -4.98 -17.98 -19.01
N ARG A 520 -6.05 -18.67 -19.40
CA ARG A 520 -7.36 -18.59 -18.76
C ARG A 520 -7.32 -18.94 -17.27
N GLU A 521 -6.61 -19.99 -16.90
CA GLU A 521 -6.51 -20.45 -15.52
C GLU A 521 -6.00 -19.34 -14.59
N LYS A 522 -5.00 -18.57 -15.04
CA LYS A 522 -4.45 -17.47 -14.23
C LYS A 522 -5.42 -16.31 -14.04
N LEU A 523 -6.21 -15.98 -15.07
CA LEU A 523 -7.25 -14.97 -14.97
C LEU A 523 -8.38 -15.46 -14.04
N ASP A 524 -8.79 -16.71 -14.18
CA ASP A 524 -9.82 -17.33 -13.35
C ASP A 524 -9.38 -17.43 -11.88
N GLU A 525 -8.11 -17.76 -11.60
CA GLU A 525 -7.53 -17.71 -10.26
C GLU A 525 -7.61 -16.30 -9.65
N SER A 526 -7.31 -15.25 -10.43
CA SER A 526 -7.41 -13.86 -9.95
C SER A 526 -8.85 -13.48 -9.57
N ILE A 527 -9.83 -13.98 -10.33
CA ILE A 527 -11.27 -13.76 -10.14
C ILE A 527 -11.82 -14.59 -8.97
N GLN A 528 -11.42 -15.85 -8.85
CA GLN A 528 -12.00 -16.83 -7.92
C GLN A 528 -11.16 -16.91 -6.63
N GLY A 529 -11.28 -15.91 -5.78
CA GLY A 529 -10.56 -15.87 -4.50
C GLY A 529 -9.16 -15.24 -4.57
N GLY A 530 -8.64 -14.98 -5.77
CA GLY A 530 -7.33 -14.37 -5.98
C GLY A 530 -7.30 -12.85 -5.87
N GLU A 531 -6.33 -12.23 -6.56
CA GLU A 531 -5.96 -10.82 -6.39
C GLU A 531 -7.11 -9.85 -6.70
N LEU A 532 -7.84 -10.04 -7.80
CA LEU A 532 -8.94 -9.14 -8.17
C LEU A 532 -10.08 -9.22 -7.15
N PHE A 533 -10.48 -10.44 -6.78
CA PHE A 533 -11.48 -10.65 -5.73
C PHE A 533 -11.08 -9.99 -4.42
N GLN A 534 -9.87 -10.28 -3.95
CA GLN A 534 -9.35 -9.74 -2.68
C GLN A 534 -9.24 -8.22 -2.69
N THR A 535 -8.84 -7.63 -3.83
CA THR A 535 -8.79 -6.17 -3.99
C THR A 535 -10.14 -5.53 -3.72
N ILE A 536 -11.23 -6.11 -4.24
CA ILE A 536 -12.59 -5.60 -4.02
C ILE A 536 -13.04 -5.83 -2.57
N VAL A 537 -12.70 -6.98 -1.99
CA VAL A 537 -13.03 -7.28 -0.58
C VAL A 537 -12.37 -6.27 0.36
N TYR A 538 -11.11 -5.93 0.16
CA TYR A 538 -10.34 -5.11 1.11
C TYR A 538 -10.54 -3.60 0.96
N ASN A 539 -10.97 -3.11 -0.21
CA ASN A 539 -11.08 -1.67 -0.47
C ASN A 539 -12.53 -1.20 -0.49
N PRO A 540 -12.95 -0.28 0.40
CA PRO A 540 -14.30 0.31 0.35
C PRO A 540 -14.63 1.07 -0.95
N ILE A 541 -13.62 1.62 -1.63
CA ILE A 541 -13.76 2.36 -2.88
C ILE A 541 -12.80 1.74 -3.90
N ASN A 542 -13.37 1.25 -5.00
CA ASN A 542 -12.65 0.56 -6.07
C ASN A 542 -12.83 1.31 -7.38
N ILE A 543 -11.74 1.80 -7.94
CA ILE A 543 -11.68 2.40 -9.28
C ILE A 543 -10.71 1.53 -10.07
N PHE A 544 -11.21 0.74 -11.02
CA PHE A 544 -10.39 -0.13 -11.85
C PHE A 544 -10.03 0.54 -13.16
N MET A 545 -8.75 0.48 -13.51
CA MET A 545 -8.24 0.86 -14.82
C MET A 545 -8.37 -0.31 -15.80
N THR A 546 -8.95 -0.03 -16.96
CA THR A 546 -8.93 -0.86 -18.17
C THR A 546 -8.72 0.04 -19.39
N HIS A 547 -8.56 -0.55 -20.57
CA HIS A 547 -8.37 0.18 -21.82
C HIS A 547 -9.35 -0.31 -22.87
N MET A 548 -9.65 0.52 -23.87
CA MET A 548 -10.56 0.21 -24.99
C MET A 548 -10.32 -1.20 -25.58
N SER A 549 -9.06 -1.56 -25.80
CA SER A 549 -8.66 -2.84 -26.40
C SER A 549 -9.09 -4.06 -25.58
N ASN A 550 -9.32 -3.92 -24.27
CA ASN A 550 -9.82 -5.00 -23.42
C ASN A 550 -11.28 -5.38 -23.67
N TYR A 551 -12.01 -4.53 -24.41
CA TYR A 551 -13.42 -4.71 -24.75
C TYR A 551 -13.63 -5.06 -26.22
N GLY A 552 -12.60 -4.97 -27.06
CA GLY A 552 -12.57 -5.57 -28.39
C GLY A 552 -12.21 -7.07 -28.34
N ASN A 553 -12.21 -7.71 -29.51
CA ASN A 553 -11.77 -9.11 -29.70
C ASN A 553 -12.47 -10.11 -28.76
N ASP A 554 -11.74 -10.68 -27.77
CA ASP A 554 -12.28 -11.67 -26.81
C ASP A 554 -13.06 -11.03 -25.66
N ARG A 555 -13.07 -9.70 -25.56
CA ARG A 555 -13.86 -8.95 -24.56
C ARG A 555 -13.49 -9.32 -23.12
N LEU A 556 -12.19 -9.47 -22.85
CA LEU A 556 -11.70 -9.91 -21.55
C LEU A 556 -12.15 -9.01 -20.40
N GLY A 557 -12.32 -7.70 -20.64
CA GLY A 557 -12.88 -6.76 -19.65
C GLY A 557 -14.28 -7.16 -19.18
N LEU A 558 -15.18 -7.48 -20.13
CA LEU A 558 -16.55 -7.91 -19.84
C LEU A 558 -16.57 -9.22 -19.06
N TYR A 559 -15.80 -10.21 -19.52
CA TYR A 559 -15.66 -11.50 -18.86
C TYR A 559 -15.19 -11.36 -17.40
N THR A 560 -14.15 -10.55 -17.20
CA THR A 560 -13.46 -10.40 -15.91
C THR A 560 -14.39 -9.78 -14.87
N PHE A 561 -15.02 -8.65 -15.18
CA PHE A 561 -15.85 -7.94 -14.20
C PHE A 561 -17.18 -8.64 -13.94
N GLU A 562 -17.83 -9.20 -14.96
CA GLU A 562 -19.06 -9.98 -14.75
C GLU A 562 -18.79 -11.22 -13.90
N SER A 563 -17.65 -11.89 -14.10
CA SER A 563 -17.29 -13.07 -13.32
C SER A 563 -16.97 -12.73 -11.85
N VAL A 564 -16.15 -11.70 -11.59
CA VAL A 564 -15.78 -11.36 -10.21
C VAL A 564 -16.96 -10.82 -9.41
N ILE A 565 -17.87 -10.04 -10.03
CA ILE A 565 -19.06 -9.53 -9.35
C ILE A 565 -19.97 -10.70 -8.94
N LYS A 566 -20.19 -11.68 -9.83
CA LYS A 566 -20.94 -12.90 -9.50
C LYS A 566 -20.27 -13.69 -8.38
N PHE A 567 -18.94 -13.80 -8.40
CA PHE A 567 -18.20 -14.51 -7.36
C PHE A 567 -18.30 -13.81 -5.99
N ILE A 568 -18.19 -12.47 -5.95
CA ILE A 568 -18.38 -11.66 -4.74
C ILE A 568 -19.77 -11.86 -4.16
N GLN A 569 -20.81 -11.77 -4.99
CA GLN A 569 -22.18 -11.96 -4.53
C GLN A 569 -22.43 -13.37 -4.01
N CYS A 570 -21.66 -14.35 -4.49
CA CYS A 570 -21.79 -15.73 -4.06
C CYS A 570 -21.17 -15.98 -2.68
N TRP A 571 -19.95 -15.49 -2.46
CA TRP A 571 -19.14 -15.82 -1.28
C TRP A 571 -19.12 -14.76 -0.18
N THR A 572 -19.75 -13.60 -0.40
CA THR A 572 -19.72 -12.50 0.57
C THR A 572 -21.08 -11.83 0.75
N ASN A 573 -21.22 -11.11 1.85
CA ASN A 573 -22.35 -10.21 2.12
C ASN A 573 -22.08 -8.77 1.68
N ILE A 574 -21.07 -8.56 0.82
CA ILE A 574 -20.74 -7.25 0.27
C ILE A 574 -21.89 -6.74 -0.61
N LYS A 575 -22.19 -5.46 -0.46
CA LYS A 575 -23.10 -4.70 -1.31
C LYS A 575 -22.30 -3.78 -2.21
N LEU A 576 -22.40 -4.00 -3.51
CA LEU A 576 -21.72 -3.19 -4.53
C LEU A 576 -22.66 -2.07 -4.98
N SER A 577 -22.14 -0.86 -5.16
CA SER A 577 -22.85 0.26 -5.79
C SER A 577 -21.87 1.17 -6.51
N THR A 578 -22.35 1.96 -7.46
CA THR A 578 -21.55 2.98 -8.16
C THR A 578 -21.90 4.37 -7.64
N ALA A 579 -20.96 5.31 -7.78
CA ALA A 579 -21.20 6.73 -7.53
C ALA A 579 -20.30 7.57 -8.45
N PRO A 580 -20.69 8.82 -8.78
CA PRO A 580 -19.84 9.72 -9.57
C PRO A 580 -18.47 9.96 -8.91
N PRO A 581 -17.39 10.16 -9.70
CA PRO A 581 -16.03 10.32 -9.16
C PRO A 581 -15.88 11.36 -8.06
N LEU A 582 -16.60 12.49 -8.13
CA LEU A 582 -16.59 13.50 -7.08
C LEU A 582 -17.11 12.96 -5.74
N GLN A 583 -18.24 12.27 -5.76
CA GLN A 583 -18.82 11.66 -4.57
C GLN A 583 -17.94 10.52 -4.05
N LEU A 584 -17.28 9.76 -4.94
CA LEU A 584 -16.27 8.77 -4.54
C LEU A 584 -15.12 9.42 -3.78
N ALA A 585 -14.63 10.56 -4.26
CA ALA A 585 -13.54 11.29 -3.61
C ALA A 585 -13.94 11.82 -2.23
N GLU A 586 -15.10 12.46 -2.11
CA GLU A 586 -15.63 12.94 -0.84
C GLU A 586 -15.80 11.80 0.17
N ASN A 587 -16.36 10.67 -0.28
CA ASN A 587 -16.50 9.47 0.56
C ASN A 587 -15.13 8.93 0.98
N TYR A 588 -14.13 8.93 0.10
CA TYR A 588 -12.77 8.47 0.41
C TYR A 588 -12.14 9.28 1.53
N PHE A 589 -12.10 10.60 1.39
CA PHE A 589 -11.46 11.47 2.40
C PHE A 589 -12.29 11.59 3.68
N LYS A 590 -13.60 11.32 3.63
CA LYS A 590 -14.42 11.13 4.84
C LYS A 590 -14.04 9.84 5.59
N LEU A 591 -13.77 8.75 4.87
CA LEU A 591 -13.30 7.49 5.47
C LEU A 591 -11.87 7.61 5.98
N TYR A 592 -11.02 8.35 5.28
CA TYR A 592 -9.58 8.45 5.53
C TYR A 592 -9.11 9.91 5.61
N PRO A 593 -9.54 10.69 6.63
CA PRO A 593 -9.18 12.11 6.74
C PRO A 593 -7.68 12.33 6.94
N GLY A 594 -6.96 11.36 7.52
CA GLY A 594 -5.51 11.40 7.67
C GLY A 594 -4.72 11.17 6.37
N GLU A 595 -5.40 10.86 5.27
CA GLU A 595 -4.79 10.65 3.95
C GLU A 595 -4.98 11.88 3.03
N SER A 596 -5.62 12.97 3.50
CA SER A 596 -5.75 14.21 2.73
C SER A 596 -4.40 14.88 2.46
N ASP A 597 -3.52 14.90 3.45
CA ASP A 597 -2.17 15.42 3.31
C ASP A 597 -1.30 14.42 2.52
N PRO A 598 -0.61 14.86 1.45
CA PRO A 598 0.28 14.00 0.70
C PRO A 598 1.47 13.51 1.56
N VAL A 599 2.16 12.49 1.08
CA VAL A 599 3.41 11.96 1.59
C VAL A 599 4.32 11.79 0.37
N TRP A 600 5.13 12.81 0.08
CA TRP A 600 6.01 12.85 -1.08
C TRP A 600 7.07 11.77 -0.94
N GLY A 601 6.92 10.70 -1.69
CA GLY A 601 7.92 9.65 -1.85
C GLY A 601 9.04 10.12 -2.76
N ASN A 602 10.20 9.46 -2.66
CA ASN A 602 11.32 9.69 -3.55
C ASN A 602 11.01 9.19 -4.98
N PRO A 603 10.89 10.06 -6.00
CA PRO A 603 10.67 9.62 -7.38
C PRO A 603 11.81 8.74 -7.90
N CYS A 604 13.00 8.87 -7.32
CA CYS A 604 14.19 8.15 -7.73
C CYS A 604 14.25 6.69 -7.26
N ASP A 605 13.40 6.28 -6.32
CA ASP A 605 13.42 4.89 -5.85
C ASP A 605 12.53 3.97 -6.73
N ASP A 606 11.79 4.52 -7.69
CA ASP A 606 10.98 3.77 -8.67
C ASP A 606 11.35 4.18 -10.11
N HIS A 607 11.81 3.22 -10.91
CA HIS A 607 12.21 3.44 -12.30
C HIS A 607 11.05 3.96 -13.18
N ARG A 608 9.80 3.60 -12.87
CA ARG A 608 8.63 4.13 -13.58
C ARG A 608 8.42 5.60 -13.22
N HIS A 609 8.49 5.96 -11.94
CA HIS A 609 8.38 7.36 -11.51
C HIS A 609 9.44 8.23 -12.16
N GLN A 610 10.70 7.77 -12.24
CA GLN A 610 11.75 8.50 -12.96
C GLN A 610 11.41 8.72 -14.44
N LYS A 611 10.87 7.72 -15.12
CA LYS A 611 10.52 7.80 -16.55
C LYS A 611 9.40 8.80 -16.86
N ILE A 612 8.46 8.96 -15.93
CA ILE A 612 7.31 9.89 -16.08
C ILE A 612 7.52 11.18 -15.27
N TRP A 613 8.75 11.45 -14.85
CA TRP A 613 9.14 12.69 -14.19
C TRP A 613 9.60 13.72 -15.23
N SER A 614 9.43 15.01 -14.94
CA SER A 614 9.88 16.07 -15.83
C SER A 614 11.39 16.00 -16.08
N ARG A 615 11.82 16.19 -17.33
CA ARG A 615 13.23 16.01 -17.75
C ARG A 615 14.20 17.00 -17.09
N ASN A 616 13.70 18.12 -16.62
CA ASN A 616 14.47 19.13 -15.89
C ASN A 616 14.73 18.79 -14.43
N LYS A 617 14.20 17.67 -13.93
CA LYS A 617 14.37 17.21 -12.54
C LYS A 617 15.38 16.07 -12.48
N SER A 618 16.18 16.06 -11.41
CA SER A 618 17.20 15.05 -11.18
C SER A 618 17.22 14.60 -9.72
N CYS A 619 17.68 13.37 -9.49
CA CYS A 619 17.92 12.83 -8.16
C CYS A 619 19.10 13.51 -7.44
N ASP A 620 19.95 14.21 -8.20
CA ASP A 620 21.13 14.88 -7.67
C ASP A 620 20.82 16.22 -7.01
N SER A 621 19.66 16.82 -7.28
CA SER A 621 19.21 18.04 -6.60
C SER A 621 18.59 17.77 -5.22
N LEU A 622 18.37 16.51 -4.81
CA LEU A 622 17.88 16.22 -3.47
C LEU A 622 19.01 16.23 -2.43
N PRO A 623 18.80 16.84 -1.23
CA PRO A 623 19.84 16.90 -0.21
C PRO A 623 20.19 15.51 0.32
N LYS A 624 21.50 15.28 0.50
CA LYS A 624 22.05 13.99 0.99
C LYS A 624 22.05 13.91 2.52
N PHE A 625 21.98 15.04 3.22
CA PHE A 625 21.85 15.09 4.67
C PHE A 625 21.06 16.32 5.14
N LEU A 626 20.52 16.24 6.35
CA LEU A 626 19.73 17.30 6.97
C LEU A 626 20.27 17.65 8.37
N VAL A 627 20.39 18.94 8.65
CA VAL A 627 20.61 19.45 10.01
C VAL A 627 19.23 19.76 10.62
N ILE A 628 18.74 18.84 11.43
CA ILE A 628 17.33 18.81 11.86
C ILE A 628 17.04 19.68 13.09
N GLY A 629 18.06 20.22 13.76
CA GLY A 629 17.91 21.03 14.98
C GLY A 629 18.41 20.34 16.24
N PRO A 630 17.81 20.61 17.41
CA PRO A 630 16.73 21.58 17.65
C PRO A 630 17.15 23.06 17.52
N GLN A 631 16.19 23.97 17.65
CA GLN A 631 16.47 25.41 17.73
C GLN A 631 17.33 25.74 18.96
N LYS A 632 18.18 26.78 18.80
CA LYS A 632 19.00 27.41 19.85
C LYS A 632 20.22 26.60 20.32
N THR A 633 20.65 25.62 19.55
CA THR A 633 21.80 24.74 19.90
C THR A 633 23.07 24.99 19.09
N GLY A 634 23.07 25.96 18.17
CA GLY A 634 24.25 26.26 17.33
C GLY A 634 24.10 25.91 15.85
N THR A 635 22.90 25.54 15.40
CA THR A 635 22.63 25.10 14.02
C THR A 635 23.06 26.06 12.91
N THR A 636 22.96 27.38 13.13
CA THR A 636 23.45 28.36 12.14
C THR A 636 24.99 28.43 12.11
N ALA A 637 25.67 28.18 13.23
CA ALA A 637 27.13 28.09 13.22
C ALA A 637 27.59 26.87 12.42
N LEU A 638 26.98 25.71 12.69
CA LEU A 638 27.24 24.49 11.93
C LEU A 638 26.98 24.68 10.43
N TYR A 639 25.85 25.29 10.06
CA TYR A 639 25.53 25.66 8.68
C TYR A 639 26.65 26.47 8.03
N THR A 640 27.11 27.53 8.70
CA THR A 640 28.19 28.39 8.18
C THR A 640 29.49 27.64 8.01
N PHE A 641 29.85 26.75 8.94
CA PHE A 641 31.05 25.94 8.84
C PHE A 641 30.96 24.90 7.71
N LEU A 642 29.82 24.22 7.56
CA LEU A 642 29.58 23.29 6.45
C LEU A 642 29.73 23.99 5.08
N SER A 643 29.22 25.21 4.95
CA SER A 643 29.34 26.00 3.71
C SER A 643 30.77 26.44 3.35
N LEU A 644 31.76 26.23 4.21
CA LEU A 644 33.18 26.46 3.87
C LEU A 644 33.76 25.34 3.01
N HIS A 645 33.16 24.15 3.04
CA HIS A 645 33.68 22.99 2.35
C HIS A 645 33.33 23.06 0.84
N PRO A 646 34.30 22.96 -0.09
CA PRO A 646 34.08 23.20 -1.52
C PRO A 646 33.11 22.22 -2.21
N THR A 647 32.96 21.01 -1.68
CA THR A 647 32.05 19.97 -2.22
C THR A 647 30.69 19.93 -1.55
N ILE A 648 30.48 20.70 -0.47
CA ILE A 648 29.19 20.78 0.23
C ILE A 648 28.48 22.05 -0.23
N ALA A 649 27.22 21.91 -0.64
CA ALA A 649 26.39 23.06 -1.00
C ALA A 649 25.14 23.10 -0.14
N SER A 650 24.81 24.30 0.34
CA SER A 650 23.53 24.54 1.00
C SER A 650 22.44 24.87 -0.01
N ASN A 651 21.18 24.76 0.42
CA ASN A 651 20.05 25.35 -0.26
C ASN A 651 20.18 26.85 -0.52
N LEU A 652 19.48 27.33 -1.55
CA LEU A 652 19.24 28.76 -1.76
C LEU A 652 18.48 29.36 -0.55
N PRO A 653 18.73 30.64 -0.21
CA PRO A 653 18.04 31.27 0.91
C PRO A 653 16.57 31.53 0.59
N SER A 654 15.69 31.28 1.55
CA SER A 654 14.28 31.67 1.50
C SER A 654 14.11 33.14 1.90
N PRO A 655 13.28 33.92 1.19
CA PRO A 655 12.98 35.31 1.57
C PRO A 655 12.25 35.42 2.92
N THR A 656 11.61 34.35 3.39
CA THR A 656 10.80 34.35 4.62
C THR A 656 11.47 33.61 5.79
N THR A 657 12.26 32.59 5.48
CA THR A 657 12.88 31.69 6.46
C THR A 657 14.40 31.70 6.42
N PHE A 658 14.99 32.61 5.63
CA PHE A 658 16.43 32.86 5.52
C PHE A 658 17.18 31.59 5.12
N GLU A 659 18.12 31.11 5.96
CA GLU A 659 18.88 29.89 5.69
C GLU A 659 18.04 28.60 5.74
N GLU A 660 16.86 28.63 6.37
CA GLU A 660 16.01 27.44 6.55
C GLU A 660 14.93 27.34 5.46
N ILE A 661 14.69 26.14 4.92
CA ILE A 661 13.56 25.93 3.98
C ILE A 661 12.26 25.65 4.75
N GLN A 662 12.35 24.86 5.82
CA GLN A 662 11.20 24.42 6.62
C GLN A 662 10.15 23.67 5.80
N PHE A 663 10.56 22.97 4.74
CA PHE A 663 9.70 22.19 3.86
C PHE A 663 8.90 21.11 4.58
N PHE A 664 9.54 20.26 5.39
CA PHE A 664 8.85 19.11 5.99
C PHE A 664 7.84 19.48 7.11
N ASN A 665 7.80 20.76 7.51
CA ASN A 665 6.77 21.29 8.40
C ASN A 665 5.40 21.40 7.68
N ALA A 666 4.31 21.53 8.42
CA ALA A 666 2.94 21.48 7.86
C ALA A 666 2.71 22.38 6.62
N HIS A 667 2.98 23.68 6.71
CA HIS A 667 2.53 24.65 5.71
C HIS A 667 3.30 24.58 4.37
N ASN A 668 4.64 24.57 4.41
CA ASN A 668 5.45 24.56 3.19
C ASN A 668 5.40 23.21 2.46
N TYR A 669 5.17 22.13 3.19
CA TYR A 669 5.13 20.78 2.63
C TYR A 669 4.03 20.59 1.57
N LEU A 670 2.89 21.27 1.76
CA LEU A 670 1.76 21.24 0.83
C LEU A 670 2.01 22.00 -0.47
N ARG A 671 3.13 22.72 -0.60
CA ARG A 671 3.52 23.40 -1.85
C ARG A 671 4.04 22.44 -2.92
N GLY A 672 4.31 21.19 -2.56
CA GLY A 672 4.74 20.14 -3.48
C GLY A 672 6.26 19.96 -3.53
N LEU A 673 6.68 18.86 -4.17
CA LEU A 673 8.09 18.51 -4.31
C LEU A 673 8.85 19.52 -5.19
N ASP A 674 8.22 20.06 -6.22
CA ASP A 674 8.84 21.03 -7.14
C ASP A 674 9.31 22.28 -6.38
N TRP A 675 8.44 22.81 -5.51
CA TRP A 675 8.79 23.93 -4.64
C TRP A 675 10.00 23.65 -3.75
N TYR A 676 10.18 22.40 -3.30
CA TYR A 676 11.34 22.01 -2.50
C TYR A 676 12.62 21.93 -3.34
N MET A 677 12.52 21.37 -4.54
CA MET A 677 13.65 21.20 -5.45
C MET A 677 14.16 22.52 -6.02
N ASP A 678 13.31 23.54 -6.14
CA ASP A 678 13.71 24.89 -6.57
C ASP A 678 14.78 25.53 -5.66
N PHE A 679 14.94 25.04 -4.42
CA PHE A 679 16.00 25.46 -3.52
C PHE A 679 17.37 24.82 -3.80
N PHE A 680 17.43 23.85 -4.71
CA PHE A 680 18.63 23.07 -5.04
C PHE A 680 18.82 22.99 -6.56
N PRO A 681 19.14 24.11 -7.24
CA PRO A 681 19.33 24.12 -8.68
C PRO A 681 20.50 23.21 -9.09
N VAL A 682 20.36 22.56 -10.24
CA VAL A 682 21.42 21.74 -10.85
C VAL A 682 22.28 22.65 -11.72
N ASP A 683 23.55 22.84 -11.35
CA ASP A 683 24.54 23.51 -12.20
C ASP A 683 24.99 22.54 -13.31
N SER A 684 24.36 22.62 -14.48
CA SER A 684 24.72 21.79 -15.65
C SER A 684 26.16 22.02 -16.17
N ASN A 685 26.80 23.11 -15.74
CA ASN A 685 28.14 23.52 -16.17
C ASN A 685 29.27 22.99 -15.27
N THR A 686 28.97 22.30 -14.18
CA THR A 686 30.00 21.73 -13.28
C THR A 686 29.97 20.22 -13.27
N SER A 687 31.05 19.58 -13.71
CA SER A 687 31.24 18.12 -13.68
C SER A 687 31.37 17.53 -12.27
N THR A 688 31.25 18.34 -11.21
CA THR A 688 31.44 17.93 -9.81
C THR A 688 30.09 17.80 -9.12
N THR A 689 29.70 16.57 -8.76
CA THR A 689 28.51 16.30 -7.94
C THR A 689 28.67 16.99 -6.58
N ARG A 690 27.82 17.98 -6.28
CA ARG A 690 27.80 18.65 -4.97
C ARG A 690 26.98 17.86 -3.96
N TYR A 691 27.44 17.82 -2.71
CA TYR A 691 26.70 17.25 -1.58
C TYR A 691 25.74 18.30 -1.02
N TYR A 692 24.49 18.30 -1.49
CA TYR A 692 23.48 19.21 -1.00
C TYR A 692 23.04 18.89 0.44
N PHE A 693 22.80 19.94 1.23
CA PHE A 693 22.19 19.82 2.54
C PHE A 693 21.20 20.95 2.83
N GLU A 694 20.31 20.68 3.78
CA GLU A 694 19.40 21.67 4.33
C GLU A 694 19.59 21.75 5.85
N LYS A 695 19.43 22.94 6.41
CA LYS A 695 19.30 23.12 7.85
C LYS A 695 17.95 23.75 8.20
N SER A 696 17.11 23.04 8.95
CA SER A 696 15.82 23.52 9.46
C SER A 696 15.63 23.04 10.89
N ALA A 697 15.85 23.94 11.84
CA ALA A 697 15.95 23.57 13.25
C ALA A 697 14.62 23.18 13.90
N THR A 698 13.50 23.43 13.21
CA THR A 698 12.13 23.04 13.58
C THR A 698 11.81 21.58 13.27
N TYR A 699 12.67 20.87 12.55
CA TYR A 699 12.41 19.48 12.18
C TYR A 699 12.50 18.54 13.37
N PHE A 700 13.43 18.79 14.28
CA PHE A 700 13.75 17.90 15.40
C PHE A 700 12.53 17.47 16.21
N ASP A 701 11.68 18.42 16.61
CA ASP A 701 10.51 18.19 17.45
C ASP A 701 9.20 18.03 16.66
N GLY A 702 9.24 18.12 15.33
CA GLY A 702 8.08 17.92 14.46
C GLY A 702 7.55 16.49 14.50
N GLU A 703 6.23 16.33 14.68
CA GLU A 703 5.62 14.99 14.83
C GLU A 703 5.58 14.21 13.51
N LEU A 704 5.18 14.86 12.42
CA LEU A 704 5.09 14.23 11.10
C LEU A 704 6.39 14.32 10.29
N VAL A 705 7.34 15.13 10.75
CA VAL A 705 8.57 15.43 10.01
C VAL A 705 9.41 14.16 9.73
N PRO A 706 9.68 13.27 10.70
CA PRO A 706 10.46 12.05 10.43
C PRO A 706 9.85 11.18 9.33
N LYS A 707 8.51 11.01 9.33
CA LYS A 707 7.78 10.24 8.31
C LYS A 707 7.96 10.86 6.92
N ARG A 708 7.78 12.18 6.82
CA ARG A 708 7.87 12.91 5.54
C ARG A 708 9.30 12.92 5.00
N VAL A 709 10.28 13.12 5.88
CA VAL A 709 11.70 13.05 5.52
C VAL A 709 12.06 11.65 5.03
N HIS A 710 11.63 10.60 5.74
CA HIS A 710 11.92 9.23 5.32
C HIS A 710 11.27 8.84 3.99
N ALA A 711 10.06 9.33 3.72
CA ALA A 711 9.39 9.08 2.44
C ALA A 711 10.16 9.67 1.25
N LEU A 712 10.64 10.91 1.37
CA LEU A 712 11.34 11.60 0.28
C LEU A 712 12.85 11.29 0.25
N LEU A 713 13.48 11.14 1.40
CA LEU A 713 14.93 11.04 1.59
C LEU A 713 15.28 9.84 2.50
N PRO A 714 14.91 8.60 2.14
CA PRO A 714 15.09 7.43 3.01
C PRO A 714 16.57 7.14 3.33
N ARG A 715 17.49 7.61 2.48
CA ARG A 715 18.94 7.43 2.61
C ARG A 715 19.67 8.64 3.20
N ALA A 716 18.96 9.70 3.58
CA ALA A 716 19.60 10.90 4.11
C ALA A 716 20.26 10.62 5.47
N ARG A 717 21.41 11.27 5.71
CA ARG A 717 22.01 11.35 7.04
C ARG A 717 21.41 12.51 7.82
N LEU A 718 21.18 12.31 9.11
CA LEU A 718 20.56 13.29 9.99
C LEU A 718 21.59 13.80 10.99
N VAL A 719 21.66 15.11 11.14
CA VAL A 719 22.58 15.78 12.06
C VAL A 719 21.77 16.58 13.06
N THR A 720 21.99 16.34 14.36
CA THR A 720 21.34 17.07 15.45
C THR A 720 22.37 17.58 16.44
N ILE A 721 22.10 18.71 17.08
CA ILE A 721 23.03 19.35 18.02
C ILE A 721 22.31 19.53 19.36
N LEU A 722 22.84 18.95 20.43
CA LEU A 722 22.24 19.00 21.77
C LEU A 722 23.10 19.83 22.73
N VAL A 723 22.43 20.61 23.59
CA VAL A 723 23.03 21.36 24.70
C VAL A 723 22.17 21.12 25.94
N SER A 724 22.57 21.61 27.12
CA SER A 724 21.68 21.54 28.30
C SER A 724 20.27 22.06 27.98
N PRO A 725 19.21 21.26 28.20
CA PRO A 725 17.85 21.62 27.83
C PRO A 725 17.37 22.88 28.56
N ALA A 726 17.89 23.14 29.77
CA ALA A 726 17.66 24.39 30.49
C ALA A 726 18.25 25.60 29.74
N LYS A 727 19.54 25.55 29.36
CA LYS A 727 20.19 26.60 28.57
C LYS A 727 19.48 26.82 27.23
N ARG A 728 19.05 25.74 26.58
CA ARG A 728 18.28 25.79 25.32
C ARG A 728 16.94 26.51 25.50
N ALA A 729 16.18 26.18 26.54
CA ALA A 729 14.89 26.81 26.87
C ALA A 729 15.06 28.32 27.14
N TYR A 730 16.07 28.69 27.91
CA TYR A 730 16.36 30.09 28.21
C TYR A 730 16.80 30.89 26.96
N SER A 731 17.66 30.30 26.14
CA SER A 731 18.06 30.89 24.85
C SER A 731 16.87 31.08 23.91
N TRP A 732 15.86 30.20 23.97
CA TRP A 732 14.60 30.38 23.23
C TRP A 732 13.77 31.54 23.79
N TYR A 733 13.57 31.63 25.10
CA TYR A 733 12.89 32.76 25.75
C TYR A 733 13.54 34.10 25.36
N GLN A 734 14.87 34.21 25.49
CA GLN A 734 15.59 35.44 25.14
C GLN A 734 15.52 35.76 23.64
N HIS A 735 15.45 34.75 22.78
CA HIS A 735 15.25 34.95 21.35
C HIS A 735 13.87 35.52 21.03
N VAL A 736 12.83 35.02 21.68
CA VAL A 736 11.44 35.46 21.49
C VAL A 736 11.25 36.87 22.09
N LYS A 737 11.83 37.12 23.27
CA LYS A 737 11.88 38.44 23.91
C LYS A 737 12.54 39.50 23.01
N ALA A 738 13.70 39.18 22.43
CA ALA A 738 14.41 40.07 21.51
C ALA A 738 13.66 40.33 20.18
N ARG A 739 12.60 39.58 19.87
CA ARG A 739 11.71 39.81 18.72
C ARG A 739 10.45 40.61 19.08
N GLY A 740 10.35 41.10 20.33
CA GLY A 740 9.23 41.93 20.77
C GLY A 740 7.96 41.15 21.13
N ASP A 741 8.06 39.85 21.44
CA ASP A 741 6.90 39.06 21.86
C ASP A 741 6.32 39.60 23.17
N VAL A 742 5.02 39.91 23.15
CA VAL A 742 4.31 40.56 24.26
C VAL A 742 4.37 39.72 25.53
N VAL A 743 4.23 38.40 25.41
CA VAL A 743 4.23 37.51 26.58
C VAL A 743 5.65 37.41 27.15
N ALA A 744 6.67 37.23 26.31
CA ALA A 744 8.06 37.16 26.78
C ALA A 744 8.55 38.48 27.40
N ASN A 745 7.99 39.62 26.98
CA ASN A 745 8.27 40.93 27.57
C ASN A 745 7.55 41.15 28.90
N ASN A 746 6.31 40.66 29.04
CA ASN A 746 5.50 40.87 30.23
C ASN A 746 5.79 39.88 31.37
N TYR A 747 6.33 38.69 31.05
CA TYR A 747 6.62 37.66 32.04
C TYR A 747 8.11 37.38 32.14
N SER A 748 8.61 37.20 33.37
CA SER A 748 9.96 36.70 33.62
C SER A 748 10.11 35.26 33.12
N PHE A 749 11.35 34.83 32.86
CA PHE A 749 11.60 33.45 32.43
C PHE A 749 11.07 32.42 33.45
N HIS A 750 11.24 32.69 34.75
CA HIS A 750 10.74 31.82 35.80
C HIS A 750 9.23 31.63 35.71
N GLN A 751 8.46 32.74 35.63
CA GLN A 751 7.00 32.69 35.49
C GLN A 751 6.54 31.94 34.23
N VAL A 752 7.31 32.04 33.13
CA VAL A 752 7.00 31.30 31.91
C VAL A 752 7.16 29.79 32.12
N VAL A 753 8.29 29.35 32.67
CA VAL A 753 8.57 27.90 32.79
C VAL A 753 7.76 27.22 33.90
N THR A 754 7.37 27.96 34.94
CA THR A 754 6.53 27.44 36.04
C THR A 754 5.03 27.66 35.83
N ALA A 755 4.59 28.23 34.70
CA ALA A 755 3.18 28.48 34.44
C ALA A 755 2.37 27.17 34.54
N SER A 756 1.23 27.20 35.23
CA SER A 756 0.34 26.04 35.39
C SER A 756 -0.47 25.75 34.12
N ASP A 757 -1.16 24.61 34.08
CA ASP A 757 -2.06 24.28 32.97
C ASP A 757 -3.35 25.11 32.94
N THR A 758 -3.65 25.81 34.03
CA THR A 758 -4.74 26.79 34.14
C THR A 758 -4.33 28.21 33.68
N ALA A 759 -3.05 28.43 33.39
CA ALA A 759 -2.56 29.74 32.95
C ALA A 759 -3.11 30.16 31.56
N PRO A 760 -3.06 31.46 31.21
CA PRO A 760 -3.51 31.94 29.92
C PRO A 760 -2.86 31.17 28.76
N LYS A 761 -3.64 30.89 27.70
CA LYS A 761 -3.19 30.08 26.55
C LYS A 761 -1.86 30.55 25.97
N ALA A 762 -1.70 31.85 25.74
CA ALA A 762 -0.48 32.41 25.16
C ALA A 762 0.78 32.18 26.05
N LEU A 763 0.62 32.21 27.38
CA LEU A 763 1.69 31.90 28.32
C LEU A 763 2.03 30.40 28.31
N ARG A 764 1.01 29.53 28.30
CA ARG A 764 1.20 28.08 28.16
C ARG A 764 1.87 27.70 26.84
N ASP A 765 1.51 28.38 25.74
CA ASP A 765 2.12 28.16 24.43
C ASP A 765 3.59 28.58 24.43
N LEU A 766 3.95 29.70 25.07
CA LEU A 766 5.36 30.09 25.25
C LEU A 766 6.12 29.09 26.13
N ARG A 767 5.56 28.69 27.29
CA ARG A 767 6.10 27.64 28.17
C ARG A 767 6.40 26.37 27.36
N ASN A 768 5.41 25.88 26.62
CA ASN A 768 5.53 24.65 25.85
C ASN A 768 6.61 24.76 24.75
N ARG A 769 6.74 25.91 24.07
CA ARG A 769 7.82 26.13 23.08
C ARG A 769 9.21 26.21 23.72
N CYS A 770 9.32 26.71 24.95
CA CYS A 770 10.55 26.64 25.74
C CYS A 770 10.88 25.19 26.14
N LEU A 771 9.90 24.46 26.68
CA LEU A 771 10.15 23.19 27.37
C LEU A 771 10.16 21.95 26.45
N ASN A 772 9.15 21.79 25.60
CA ASN A 772 8.93 20.54 24.86
C ASN A 772 10.07 20.14 23.92
N PRO A 773 10.72 21.05 23.17
CA PRO A 773 11.82 20.65 22.29
C PRO A 773 13.09 20.24 23.05
N GLY A 774 13.16 20.48 24.37
CA GLY A 774 14.21 19.98 25.26
C GLY A 774 14.04 18.51 25.67
N LYS A 775 12.91 17.86 25.34
CA LYS A 775 12.64 16.44 25.64
C LYS A 775 13.35 15.52 24.63
N TYR A 776 14.68 15.57 24.58
CA TYR A 776 15.48 15.02 23.48
C TYR A 776 15.26 13.52 23.21
N ALA A 777 15.20 12.69 24.26
CA ALA A 777 15.01 11.24 24.10
C ALA A 777 13.72 10.91 23.32
N GLN A 778 12.61 11.57 23.66
CA GLN A 778 11.31 11.38 23.02
C GLN A 778 11.36 11.70 21.51
N HIS A 779 12.03 12.80 21.15
CA HIS A 779 12.13 13.22 19.75
C HIS A 779 13.08 12.31 18.97
N LEU A 780 14.22 11.93 19.56
CA LEU A 780 15.17 10.99 18.96
C LEU A 780 14.54 9.62 18.70
N GLU A 781 13.76 9.07 19.64
CA GLU A 781 13.03 7.82 19.45
C GLU A 781 12.03 7.90 18.28
N ARG A 782 11.39 9.05 18.10
CA ARG A 782 10.50 9.30 16.95
C ARG A 782 11.28 9.25 15.63
N TRP A 783 12.44 9.90 15.56
CA TRP A 783 13.31 9.82 14.39
C TRP A 783 13.80 8.39 14.14
N MET A 784 14.17 7.67 15.20
CA MET A 784 14.64 6.29 15.14
C MET A 784 13.56 5.26 14.77
N THR A 785 12.29 5.67 14.74
CA THR A 785 11.20 4.84 14.19
C THR A 785 11.33 4.70 12.66
N TYR A 786 11.95 5.68 12.00
CA TYR A 786 12.10 5.73 10.54
C TYR A 786 13.56 5.59 10.08
N PHE A 787 14.51 6.06 10.88
CA PHE A 787 15.92 6.07 10.55
C PHE A 787 16.70 5.13 11.47
N PRO A 788 17.61 4.32 10.93
CA PRO A 788 18.49 3.52 11.77
C PRO A 788 19.39 4.44 12.62
N PRO A 789 19.76 4.07 13.86
CA PRO A 789 20.62 4.91 14.70
C PRO A 789 21.93 5.34 14.02
N GLN A 790 22.48 4.50 13.14
CA GLN A 790 23.72 4.77 12.40
C GLN A 790 23.60 5.89 11.35
N SER A 791 22.39 6.31 10.99
CA SER A 791 22.18 7.47 10.09
C SER A 791 21.95 8.77 10.85
N ILE A 792 22.03 8.77 12.19
CA ILE A 792 21.84 9.95 13.03
C ILE A 792 23.15 10.28 13.76
N HIS A 793 23.67 11.48 13.53
CA HIS A 793 24.84 12.01 14.22
C HIS A 793 24.42 13.08 15.23
N ILE A 794 24.82 12.89 16.49
CA ILE A 794 24.48 13.75 17.61
C ILE A 794 25.73 14.53 18.00
N ILE A 795 25.70 15.84 17.80
CA ILE A 795 26.77 16.77 18.13
C ILE A 795 26.53 17.32 19.54
N ASP A 796 27.57 17.35 20.37
CA ASP A 796 27.59 18.15 21.59
C ASP A 796 27.78 19.63 21.22
N GLY A 797 26.78 20.46 21.54
CA GLY A 797 26.79 21.88 21.21
C GLY A 797 27.80 22.69 22.02
N GLU A 798 28.25 22.21 23.19
CA GLU A 798 29.36 22.85 23.91
C GLU A 798 30.69 22.56 23.20
N GLU A 799 30.90 21.35 22.67
CA GLU A 799 32.06 21.03 21.82
C GLU A 799 32.02 21.80 20.50
N LEU A 800 30.86 21.95 19.86
CA LEU A 800 30.74 22.80 18.65
C LEU A 800 31.12 24.26 18.94
N LYS A 801 30.87 24.74 20.15
CA LYS A 801 31.21 26.10 20.56
C LYS A 801 32.71 26.24 20.86
N ASN A 802 33.29 25.27 21.58
CA ASN A 802 34.64 25.37 22.14
C ASN A 802 35.71 24.74 21.23
N ASN A 803 35.38 23.64 20.53
CA ASN A 803 36.29 22.86 19.68
C ASN A 803 35.64 22.53 18.32
N PRO A 804 35.17 23.52 17.53
CA PRO A 804 34.43 23.27 16.29
C PRO A 804 35.21 22.48 15.25
N VAL A 805 36.54 22.59 15.20
CA VAL A 805 37.38 21.88 14.23
C VAL A 805 37.24 20.37 14.39
N GLU A 806 37.27 19.85 15.62
CA GLU A 806 37.14 18.41 15.86
C GLU A 806 35.73 17.92 15.53
N VAL A 807 34.70 18.67 15.92
CA VAL A 807 33.31 18.37 15.58
C VAL A 807 33.12 18.31 14.06
N MET A 808 33.71 19.25 13.31
CA MET A 808 33.63 19.23 11.85
C MET A 808 34.40 18.05 11.23
N ASN A 809 35.53 17.66 11.82
CA ASN A 809 36.31 16.49 11.38
C ASN A 809 35.53 15.18 11.57
N GLU A 810 34.89 15.00 12.74
CA GLU A 810 34.01 13.86 13.01
C GLU A 810 32.80 13.86 12.07
N LEU A 811 32.20 15.02 11.84
CA LEU A 811 31.04 15.15 10.95
C LEU A 811 31.41 14.79 9.50
N GLN A 812 32.57 15.22 9.00
CA GLN A 812 33.05 14.82 7.67
C GLN A 812 33.20 13.30 7.55
N LYS A 813 33.77 12.64 8.57
CA LYS A 813 33.89 11.17 8.62
C LYS A 813 32.51 10.52 8.64
N PHE A 814 31.60 11.01 9.47
CA PHE A 814 30.22 10.53 9.55
C PHE A 814 29.48 10.72 8.22
N LEU A 815 29.72 11.82 7.49
CA LEU A 815 29.14 12.12 6.18
C LEU A 815 29.90 11.48 5.01
N LYS A 816 31.05 10.84 5.25
CA LYS A 816 31.89 10.17 4.24
C LYS A 816 32.22 11.09 3.06
N ILE A 817 32.50 12.36 3.35
CA ILE A 817 32.78 13.38 2.33
C ILE A 817 34.22 13.24 1.87
N THR A 818 34.43 13.38 0.56
CA THR A 818 35.74 13.39 -0.08
C THR A 818 35.85 14.58 -1.06
N PRO A 819 37.01 15.25 -1.14
CA PRO A 819 38.18 15.13 -0.26
C PRO A 819 37.89 15.70 1.15
N PHE A 820 38.73 15.36 2.13
CA PHE A 820 38.64 15.89 3.49
C PHE A 820 39.11 17.35 3.52
N PHE A 821 38.38 18.22 4.22
CA PHE A 821 38.65 19.65 4.33
C PHE A 821 39.25 20.00 5.71
N ASN A 822 40.37 20.72 5.71
CA ASN A 822 41.07 21.12 6.93
C ASN A 822 40.47 22.39 7.54
N TYR A 823 39.56 22.24 8.49
CA TYR A 823 38.90 23.37 9.15
C TYR A 823 39.83 24.24 10.03
N THR A 824 41.01 23.74 10.41
CA THR A 824 41.97 24.45 11.27
C THR A 824 42.45 25.77 10.66
N GLU A 825 42.59 25.81 9.34
CA GLU A 825 43.05 26.98 8.59
C GLU A 825 41.92 27.99 8.32
N HIS A 826 40.67 27.58 8.54
CA HIS A 826 39.48 28.35 8.14
C HIS A 826 38.62 28.82 9.32
N LEU A 827 38.87 28.35 10.54
CA LEU A 827 38.15 28.74 11.75
C LEU A 827 39.12 29.25 12.82
N ARG A 828 38.83 30.42 13.39
CA ARG A 828 39.61 31.01 14.49
C ARG A 828 38.69 31.59 15.56
N PHE A 829 39.08 31.46 16.82
CA PHE A 829 38.37 32.08 17.94
C PHE A 829 38.54 33.60 17.91
N ASP A 830 37.45 34.34 17.98
CA ASP A 830 37.45 35.80 18.08
C ASP A 830 37.12 36.23 19.51
N PRO A 831 38.08 36.80 20.27
CA PRO A 831 37.87 37.18 21.67
C PRO A 831 36.78 38.24 21.86
N LYS A 832 36.57 39.15 20.89
CA LYS A 832 35.56 40.20 20.98
C LYS A 832 34.16 39.63 20.80
N LYS A 833 34.04 38.64 19.91
CA LYS A 833 32.77 37.93 19.70
C LYS A 833 32.50 36.89 20.79
N GLY A 834 33.55 36.27 21.33
CA GLY A 834 33.49 35.14 22.26
C GLY A 834 33.13 33.80 21.59
N PHE A 835 33.32 33.69 20.27
CA PHE A 835 32.99 32.50 19.47
C PHE A 835 33.98 32.31 18.32
N TYR A 836 34.03 31.10 17.76
CA TYR A 836 34.76 30.82 16.52
C TYR A 836 34.08 31.47 15.30
N CYS A 837 34.92 32.00 14.41
CA CYS A 837 34.54 32.74 13.22
C CYS A 837 35.33 32.26 11.99
N GLN A 838 34.80 32.51 10.79
CA GLN A 838 35.45 32.15 9.53
C GLN A 838 36.66 33.06 9.27
N VAL A 839 37.78 32.50 8.82
CA VAL A 839 38.94 33.27 8.33
C VAL A 839 38.69 33.75 6.90
N ILE A 840 38.88 35.05 6.61
CA ILE A 840 38.76 35.60 5.24
C ILE A 840 40.14 35.75 4.58
N LYS A 841 41.01 36.61 5.13
CA LYS A 841 42.38 36.89 4.66
C LYS A 841 43.23 37.41 5.83
N GLY A 842 44.45 36.92 5.99
CA GLY A 842 45.33 37.29 7.10
C GLY A 842 44.68 37.01 8.46
N ASP A 843 44.72 37.99 9.37
CA ASP A 843 44.12 37.89 10.71
C ASP A 843 42.65 38.32 10.79
N HIS A 844 41.99 38.62 9.66
CA HIS A 844 40.60 39.09 9.67
C HIS A 844 39.58 37.93 9.69
N THR A 845 38.63 38.03 10.63
CA THR A 845 37.55 37.06 10.86
C THR A 845 36.18 37.58 10.41
N LYS A 846 35.35 36.70 9.89
CA LYS A 846 33.92 36.92 9.62
C LYS A 846 33.09 36.13 10.64
N CYS A 847 32.58 36.83 11.63
CA CYS A 847 31.74 36.26 12.66
C CYS A 847 30.25 36.23 12.28
N LEU A 848 29.50 35.35 12.93
CA LEU A 848 28.04 35.35 12.83
C LEU A 848 27.44 36.67 13.33
N GLY A 849 26.33 37.08 12.71
CA GLY A 849 25.65 38.34 13.01
C GLY A 849 25.20 38.51 14.46
N ARG A 850 24.79 39.73 14.82
CA ARG A 850 24.40 40.12 16.21
C ARG A 850 23.29 39.26 16.82
N SER A 851 22.44 38.63 16.00
CA SER A 851 21.37 37.75 16.46
C SER A 851 21.85 36.37 16.94
N LYS A 852 23.13 36.04 16.76
CA LYS A 852 23.77 34.77 17.16
C LYS A 852 24.84 35.08 18.23
N GLY A 853 24.79 34.34 19.35
CA GLY A 853 25.61 34.66 20.54
C GLY A 853 25.19 35.98 21.20
N ARG A 854 23.88 36.18 21.44
CA ARG A 854 23.39 37.40 22.11
C ARG A 854 23.92 37.45 23.54
N HIS A 855 24.30 38.64 23.97
CA HIS A 855 24.53 38.92 25.39
C HIS A 855 23.18 39.18 26.06
N TYR A 856 22.89 38.42 27.10
CA TYR A 856 21.74 38.58 27.97
C TYR A 856 22.13 38.15 29.39
N PRO A 857 21.38 38.59 30.42
CA PRO A 857 21.68 38.22 31.81
C PRO A 857 21.79 36.70 31.99
N PRO A 858 22.58 36.21 32.95
CA PRO A 858 22.59 34.80 33.29
C PRO A 858 21.20 34.34 33.78
N MET A 859 20.91 33.06 33.63
CA MET A 859 19.67 32.47 34.15
C MET A 859 19.67 32.50 35.68
N GLU A 860 18.55 32.90 36.28
CA GLU A 860 18.38 32.83 37.73
C GLU A 860 18.50 31.39 38.24
N GLU A 861 19.20 31.20 39.36
CA GLU A 861 19.47 29.88 39.95
C GLU A 861 18.18 29.09 40.24
N LYS A 862 17.14 29.74 40.78
CA LYS A 862 15.83 29.11 41.01
C LYS A 862 15.20 28.55 39.73
N SER A 863 15.41 29.20 38.59
CA SER A 863 14.90 28.74 37.30
C SER A 863 15.71 27.56 36.79
N LEU A 864 17.04 27.58 36.99
CA LEU A 864 17.92 26.47 36.65
C LEU A 864 17.57 25.21 37.45
N LYS A 865 17.48 25.31 38.78
CA LYS A 865 17.09 24.21 39.68
C LYS A 865 15.72 23.63 39.31
N HIS A 866 14.73 24.49 39.02
CA HIS A 866 13.42 24.04 38.55
C HIS A 866 13.51 23.23 37.25
N LEU A 867 14.29 23.71 36.27
CA LEU A 867 14.42 23.02 34.98
C LEU A 867 15.25 21.73 35.07
N GLN A 868 16.28 21.68 35.90
CA GLN A 868 17.02 20.44 36.17
C GLN A 868 16.09 19.37 36.74
N ARG A 869 15.23 19.72 37.72
CA ARG A 869 14.20 18.82 38.25
C ARG A 869 13.20 18.40 37.18
N TYR A 870 12.70 19.34 36.37
CA TYR A 870 11.77 19.06 35.26
C TYR A 870 12.36 18.08 34.23
N TYR A 871 13.61 18.27 33.83
CA TYR A 871 14.27 17.45 32.81
C TYR A 871 14.94 16.19 33.35
N LEU A 872 15.01 15.97 34.67
CA LEU A 872 15.72 14.82 35.26
C LEU A 872 15.29 13.48 34.65
N SER A 873 13.99 13.23 34.54
CA SER A 873 13.45 12.00 33.95
C SER A 873 13.77 11.88 32.45
N HIS A 874 13.72 13.01 31.73
CA HIS A 874 14.02 13.10 30.30
C HIS A 874 15.52 12.90 30.00
N ASN A 875 16.41 13.50 30.81
CA ASN A 875 17.86 13.34 30.73
C ASN A 875 18.28 11.91 31.11
N THR A 876 17.63 11.31 32.11
CA THR A 876 17.82 9.90 32.46
C THR A 876 17.42 8.98 31.29
N ALA A 877 16.29 9.26 30.64
CA ALA A 877 15.86 8.54 29.44
C ALA A 877 16.85 8.71 28.28
N LEU A 878 17.41 9.92 28.11
CA LEU A 878 18.43 10.21 27.08
C LEU A 878 19.71 9.39 27.30
N VAL A 879 20.20 9.29 28.55
CA VAL A 879 21.36 8.43 28.86
C VAL A 879 21.07 6.97 28.57
N LYS A 880 19.88 6.47 28.93
CA LYS A 880 19.46 5.09 28.59
C LYS A 880 19.43 4.88 27.08
N LEU A 881 18.91 5.85 26.31
CA LEU A 881 18.89 5.81 24.86
C LEU A 881 20.30 5.79 24.27
N PHE A 882 21.21 6.65 24.74
CA PHE A 882 22.61 6.69 24.31
C PHE A 882 23.31 5.34 24.53
N LYS A 883 23.14 4.73 25.70
CA LYS A 883 23.64 3.37 25.98
C LYS A 883 23.06 2.34 25.01
N LYS A 884 21.74 2.40 24.78
CA LYS A 884 21.02 1.48 23.86
C LYS A 884 21.54 1.56 22.42
N ILE A 885 21.90 2.75 21.95
CA ILE A 885 22.39 2.97 20.57
C ILE A 885 23.93 2.95 20.46
N GLY A 886 24.65 2.60 21.54
CA GLY A 886 26.10 2.42 21.52
C GLY A 886 26.94 3.69 21.65
N ILE A 887 26.35 4.83 22.00
CA ILE A 887 27.09 6.07 22.29
C ILE A 887 27.75 5.92 23.68
N ARG A 888 29.09 5.90 23.69
CA ARG A 888 29.88 5.70 24.92
C ARG A 888 30.21 7.00 25.66
N VAL A 889 30.40 8.09 24.93
CA VAL A 889 30.75 9.39 25.52
C VAL A 889 29.48 10.17 25.79
N ILE A 890 29.19 10.37 27.08
CA ILE A 890 28.08 11.22 27.52
C ILE A 890 28.59 12.68 27.57
N PRO A 891 27.88 13.65 26.95
CA PRO A 891 28.19 15.07 27.02
C PRO A 891 28.41 15.57 28.46
N ASN A 892 29.37 16.47 28.67
CA ASN A 892 29.67 16.97 30.02
C ASN A 892 28.48 17.72 30.63
N TRP A 893 27.77 18.53 29.85
CA TRP A 893 26.54 19.21 30.32
C TRP A 893 25.48 18.23 30.81
N LEU A 894 25.41 17.02 30.25
CA LEU A 894 24.43 15.99 30.64
C LEU A 894 24.88 15.28 31.93
N LYS A 895 26.19 15.14 32.16
CA LYS A 895 26.71 14.65 33.45
C LYS A 895 26.44 15.65 34.57
N GLU A 896 26.72 16.94 34.31
CA GLU A 896 26.46 18.05 35.24
C GLU A 896 24.97 18.13 35.63
N ASP A 897 24.07 18.10 34.63
CA ASP A 897 22.61 18.12 34.89
C ASP A 897 22.11 16.89 35.67
N LEU A 898 22.87 15.80 35.75
CA LEU A 898 22.52 14.56 36.46
C LEU A 898 23.25 14.39 37.81
N SER A 899 24.31 15.17 38.07
CA SER A 899 25.11 15.08 39.30
C SER A 899 24.51 15.81 40.50
N ASP A 900 23.55 16.72 40.30
CA ASP A 900 22.81 17.44 41.36
C ASP A 900 21.76 16.54 42.08
N LYS A 901 22.23 15.39 42.59
CA LYS A 901 21.40 14.46 43.38
C LYS A 901 21.40 14.75 44.89
N ASN A 902 22.11 15.78 45.36
CA ASN A 902 22.38 15.99 46.78
C ASN A 902 22.03 17.39 47.28
N ASP A 903 20.78 17.81 47.11
CA ASP A 903 20.15 18.70 48.09
C ASP A 903 18.85 18.03 48.54
N LYS A 904 18.95 17.40 49.72
CA LYS A 904 17.79 17.19 50.59
C LYS A 904 17.27 18.58 50.94
N ASP A 905 16.07 18.90 50.49
CA ASP A 905 15.22 19.86 51.17
C ASP A 905 13.85 19.21 51.31
N ASP A 906 13.44 19.10 52.57
CA ASP A 906 12.18 18.59 53.11
C ASP A 906 10.93 19.31 52.54
#